data_AF-V5BP67-F1
#
_entry.id   AF-V5BP67-F1
#
_cell.length_a   1.000
_cell.length_b   1.000
_cell.length_c   1.000
_cell.angle_alpha   90.00
_cell.angle_beta   90.00
_cell.angle_gamma   90.00
#
_symmetry.space_group_name_H-M   'P 1'
#
loop_
_entity.id
_entity.type
_entity.pdbx_description
1 polymer ?
#
loop_
_entity_poly.entity_id
_entity_poly.type
_entity_poly.pdbx_seq_one_letter_code
_entity_poly.pdbx_strand_id
1 'polypeptide(L)'
;MGANHRHHYQQQRPITTRGQFNPIHDFTYAMGRGVRARDEKKFEKLITNPGPLRIAYSPDYLDWLYRCYKAKGKYMDARAAAEKKFNGNIISGGAVTTSSGEMSHPLPGAPPPGMFLRPPNSFRRLSGEMKRKHAQETLDEVSKAQGMLDLFERQPQFPAIHIDRCTRFHLVELFKKMVLERSLEAVAIWDKALLYRAILSERKASYPASFRYIFKAVEDTVFAHSSVNCPSLEAYYYFLYLVKKYYIDNAVEAHVVLRCHREPNATDLLFSNPPPKDEVDVRHAIEALLSEEATSHAASSSTSGTAKHDDPAATDEKHTRGENEQKDSANANAKHPCRFAPPSSYPPIETLWRCEENVPLLEILLFGEFNLIVSENPFVKFPTAHAFLTRPYSTESSKGPIDGASLANVIAEKRGHLLPSFPMNVASAIDGRAQELRRLQQKHHRDDTVSFQTLLRSTHVDDNPSTFSSYSDWSYFNPKAVRAEERDRLTRKGIDALKKYDSATEDIYRRSFEDAQASNFQRVTEAWNTFPPYLPTLPHFVSIIKKDSHISFLLHVGLPERCSSAEAAAKHKEFERRIYQLARALYHTALEFHKETVRRVNRQKVNVAASLLDSFFEQEWVAMLRESESLENSLEQGAWPDKKTDMARRLGRYIPFARRSLDENGFPTDARADDYARWMEAPARTKGAA
;
A
#
# COMPACT_ATOMS: atom_id res chain seq x y z
N MET A 1 21.95 -41.64 -22.34
CA MET A 1 22.48 -41.16 -21.04
C MET A 1 21.95 -39.75 -20.83
N GLY A 2 21.12 -39.53 -19.80
CA GLY A 2 20.51 -38.21 -19.57
C GLY A 2 21.43 -37.29 -18.78
N ALA A 3 21.80 -36.15 -19.37
CA ALA A 3 22.46 -35.09 -18.62
C ALA A 3 21.42 -34.39 -17.74
N ASN A 4 21.58 -34.50 -16.42
CA ASN A 4 20.73 -33.79 -15.46
C ASN A 4 20.98 -32.28 -15.57
N HIS A 5 20.19 -31.58 -16.39
CA HIS A 5 20.03 -30.13 -16.27
C HIS A 5 19.34 -29.80 -14.95
N ARG A 6 20.13 -29.66 -13.89
CA ARG A 6 19.72 -28.94 -12.68
C ARG A 6 19.43 -27.49 -13.09
N HIS A 7 18.17 -27.21 -13.39
CA HIS A 7 17.66 -25.84 -13.39
C HIS A 7 17.85 -25.28 -11.98
N HIS A 8 18.93 -24.52 -11.79
CA HIS A 8 18.97 -23.54 -10.71
C HIS A 8 17.86 -22.52 -11.01
N TYR A 9 16.69 -22.75 -10.41
CA TYR A 9 15.72 -21.69 -10.18
C TYR A 9 16.39 -20.64 -9.31
N GLN A 10 17.05 -19.67 -9.95
CA GLN A 10 17.41 -18.42 -9.29
C GLN A 10 16.09 -17.75 -8.90
N GLN A 11 15.71 -17.95 -7.63
CA GLN A 11 14.52 -17.34 -7.06
C GLN A 11 14.59 -15.83 -7.28
N GLN A 12 13.58 -15.28 -7.95
CA GLN A 12 13.51 -13.86 -8.24
C GLN A 12 13.32 -13.11 -6.92
N ARG A 13 14.42 -12.63 -6.33
CA ARG A 13 14.36 -11.78 -5.15
C ARG A 13 13.61 -10.50 -5.51
N PRO A 14 12.55 -10.11 -4.77
CA PRO A 14 11.85 -8.86 -5.02
C PRO A 14 12.77 -7.65 -4.83
N ILE A 15 12.43 -6.51 -5.43
CA ILE A 15 13.28 -5.30 -5.38
C ILE A 15 13.26 -4.64 -3.98
N THR A 16 12.13 -4.74 -3.26
CA THR A 16 12.04 -4.48 -1.82
C THR A 16 11.12 -5.52 -1.19
N THR A 17 11.55 -6.10 -0.06
CA THR A 17 10.74 -6.94 0.83
C THR A 17 10.69 -6.37 2.25
N ARG A 18 9.77 -6.88 3.08
CA ARG A 18 9.66 -6.56 4.50
C ARG A 18 11.01 -6.71 5.21
N GLY A 19 11.50 -5.62 5.82
CA GLY A 19 12.75 -5.59 6.60
C GLY A 19 14.02 -5.46 5.76
N GLN A 20 13.92 -5.27 4.44
CA GLN A 20 15.08 -5.01 3.59
C GLN A 20 15.64 -3.61 3.83
N PHE A 21 16.97 -3.48 3.82
CA PHE A 21 17.65 -2.18 3.84
C PHE A 21 17.78 -1.59 2.43
N ASN A 22 17.33 -0.34 2.28
CA ASN A 22 17.47 0.45 1.06
C ASN A 22 18.37 1.68 1.30
N PRO A 23 19.22 2.07 0.33
CA PRO A 23 20.15 3.19 0.49
C PRO A 23 19.47 4.54 0.24
N ILE A 24 19.60 5.49 1.16
CA ILE A 24 19.15 6.89 0.95
C ILE A 24 20.25 7.83 0.44
N HIS A 25 21.50 7.37 0.39
CA HIS A 25 22.67 8.18 0.01
C HIS A 25 23.13 7.92 -1.42
N ASP A 26 23.49 8.99 -2.14
CA ASP A 26 24.15 8.89 -3.45
C ASP A 26 25.68 8.96 -3.31
N PHE A 27 26.30 7.78 -3.17
CA PHE A 27 27.76 7.68 -3.21
C PHE A 27 28.33 7.70 -4.64
N THR A 28 27.52 7.43 -5.68
CA THR A 28 27.98 7.35 -7.08
C THR A 28 28.62 8.66 -7.52
N TYR A 29 27.97 9.78 -7.21
CA TYR A 29 28.42 11.12 -7.60
C TYR A 29 29.80 11.50 -7.02
N ALA A 30 29.98 11.38 -5.70
CA ALA A 30 31.25 11.70 -5.06
C ALA A 30 32.37 10.73 -5.48
N MET A 31 32.05 9.44 -5.63
CA MET A 31 33.02 8.43 -6.02
C MET A 31 33.45 8.55 -7.49
N GLY A 32 32.57 9.02 -8.38
CA GLY A 32 32.91 9.36 -9.76
C GLY A 32 33.96 10.47 -9.87
N ARG A 33 34.04 11.37 -8.88
CA ARG A 33 35.07 12.41 -8.76
C ARG A 33 36.34 11.97 -8.03
N GLY A 34 36.51 10.67 -7.77
CA GLY A 34 37.67 10.11 -7.06
C GLY A 34 37.65 10.32 -5.54
N VAL A 35 36.60 10.89 -4.96
CA VAL A 35 36.48 11.02 -3.50
C VAL A 35 36.28 9.62 -2.88
N ARG A 36 37.08 9.29 -1.86
CA ARG A 36 37.06 8.01 -1.14
C ARG A 36 37.26 8.25 0.36
N ALA A 37 36.32 7.79 1.19
CA ALA A 37 36.52 7.65 2.62
C ALA A 37 37.31 6.36 2.89
N ARG A 38 38.48 6.48 3.56
CA ARG A 38 39.30 5.33 3.98
C ARG A 38 38.93 4.85 5.39
N ASP A 39 38.56 5.79 6.25
CA ASP A 39 38.36 5.60 7.69
C ASP A 39 36.90 5.87 8.06
N GLU A 40 36.42 5.24 9.13
CA GLU A 40 35.02 5.35 9.60
C GLU A 40 34.60 6.79 9.88
N LYS A 41 35.44 7.58 10.56
CA LYS A 41 35.21 9.02 10.79
C LYS A 41 35.00 9.84 9.51
N LYS A 42 35.62 9.43 8.39
CA LYS A 42 35.41 10.08 7.08
C LYS A 42 34.11 9.60 6.41
N PHE A 43 33.68 8.38 6.69
CA PHE A 43 32.40 7.84 6.24
C PHE A 43 31.22 8.45 7.02
N GLU A 44 31.33 8.60 8.34
CA GLU A 44 30.37 9.35 9.19
C GLU A 44 30.16 10.78 8.64
N LYS A 45 31.26 11.48 8.32
CA LYS A 45 31.20 12.81 7.69
C LYS A 45 30.57 12.80 6.29
N LEU A 46 30.61 11.68 5.57
CA LEU A 46 30.02 11.53 4.23
C LEU A 46 28.51 11.27 4.27
N ILE A 47 28.01 10.58 5.30
CA ILE A 47 26.57 10.32 5.51
C ILE A 47 25.85 11.43 6.29
N THR A 48 26.58 12.30 6.99
CA THR A 48 26.01 13.42 7.74
C THR A 48 25.49 14.50 6.78
N ASN A 49 24.17 14.69 6.74
CA ASN A 49 23.54 15.73 5.93
C ASN A 49 23.91 17.13 6.47
N PRO A 50 24.45 18.05 5.64
CA PRO A 50 24.70 19.44 6.05
C PRO A 50 23.40 20.27 6.20
N GLY A 51 22.30 19.83 5.59
CA GLY A 51 21.01 20.50 5.58
C GLY A 51 20.25 20.46 6.92
N PRO A 52 18.96 20.84 6.91
CA PRO A 52 18.17 21.07 8.13
C PRO A 52 17.68 19.79 8.82
N LEU A 53 17.78 18.63 8.17
CA LEU A 53 17.36 17.33 8.70
C LEU A 53 18.57 16.48 9.09
N ARG A 54 18.67 16.12 10.37
CA ARG A 54 19.62 15.11 10.86
C ARG A 54 18.92 13.77 11.03
N ILE A 55 19.28 12.80 10.21
CA ILE A 55 18.80 11.42 10.26
C ILE A 55 19.69 10.62 11.22
N ALA A 56 19.08 9.90 12.15
CA ALA A 56 19.74 8.87 12.95
C ALA A 56 19.54 7.50 12.30
N TYR A 57 20.48 6.58 12.55
CA TYR A 57 20.52 5.25 11.94
C TYR A 57 20.69 4.18 13.01
N SER A 58 20.18 2.97 12.79
CA SER A 58 20.54 1.82 13.62
C SER A 58 22.01 1.40 13.35
N PRO A 59 22.71 0.82 14.33
CA PRO A 59 24.09 0.34 14.13
C PRO A 59 24.20 -0.70 13.00
N ASP A 60 23.20 -1.58 12.88
CA ASP A 60 23.13 -2.62 11.84
C ASP A 60 23.01 -2.03 10.43
N TYR A 61 22.15 -1.01 10.25
CA TYR A 61 22.05 -0.30 8.96
C TYR A 61 23.35 0.45 8.62
N LEU A 62 24.04 1.02 9.62
CA LEU A 62 25.32 1.70 9.40
C LEU A 62 26.43 0.73 8.96
N ASP A 63 26.54 -0.43 9.59
CA ASP A 63 27.51 -1.47 9.19
C ASP A 63 27.18 -2.00 7.78
N TRP A 64 25.92 -2.35 7.51
CA TRP A 64 25.47 -2.72 6.17
C TRP A 64 25.84 -1.66 5.12
N LEU A 65 25.52 -0.39 5.37
CA LEU A 65 25.78 0.71 4.46
C LEU A 65 27.29 0.92 4.24
N TYR A 66 28.10 0.76 5.29
CA TYR A 66 29.56 0.86 5.23
C TYR A 66 30.21 -0.30 4.45
N ARG A 67 29.70 -1.52 4.62
CA ARG A 67 30.09 -2.70 3.82
C ARG A 67 29.75 -2.48 2.35
N CYS A 68 28.53 -2.02 2.04
CA CYS A 68 28.10 -1.67 0.69
C CYS A 68 28.97 -0.55 0.07
N TYR A 69 29.34 0.48 0.86
CA TYR A 69 30.24 1.55 0.43
C TYR A 69 31.64 1.01 0.06
N LYS A 70 32.24 0.19 0.93
CA LYS A 70 33.53 -0.47 0.67
C LYS A 70 33.49 -1.37 -0.57
N ALA A 71 32.41 -2.15 -0.74
CA ALA A 71 32.21 -3.00 -1.92
C ALA A 71 32.08 -2.19 -3.21
N LYS A 72 31.31 -1.09 -3.20
CA LYS A 72 31.18 -0.16 -4.33
C LYS A 72 32.52 0.50 -4.69
N GLY A 73 33.36 0.81 -3.68
CA GLY A 73 34.72 1.31 -3.89
C GLY A 73 35.58 0.32 -4.66
N LYS A 74 35.69 -0.91 -4.13
CA LYS A 74 36.41 -2.01 -4.79
C LYS A 74 35.90 -2.27 -6.21
N TYR A 75 34.58 -2.26 -6.42
CA TYR A 75 33.97 -2.44 -7.75
C TYR A 75 34.38 -1.36 -8.75
N MET A 76 34.27 -0.08 -8.36
CA MET A 76 34.65 1.04 -9.25
C MET A 76 36.15 1.05 -9.54
N ASP A 77 36.97 0.77 -8.54
CA ASP A 77 38.43 0.78 -8.67
C ASP A 77 38.91 -0.40 -9.53
N ALA A 78 38.33 -1.59 -9.36
CA ALA A 78 38.60 -2.76 -10.20
C ALA A 78 38.15 -2.55 -11.66
N ARG A 79 36.96 -1.96 -11.87
CA ARG A 79 36.46 -1.61 -13.20
C ARG A 79 37.37 -0.60 -13.90
N ALA A 80 37.73 0.50 -13.22
CA ALA A 80 38.63 1.51 -13.78
C ALA A 80 40.04 0.96 -14.04
N ALA A 81 40.54 0.03 -13.21
CA ALA A 81 41.80 -0.66 -13.45
C ALA A 81 41.74 -1.59 -14.68
N ALA A 82 40.63 -2.29 -14.90
CA ALA A 82 40.41 -3.07 -16.12
C ALA A 82 40.34 -2.16 -17.35
N GLU A 83 39.50 -1.12 -17.34
CA GLU A 83 39.37 -0.16 -18.43
C GLU A 83 40.72 0.51 -18.79
N LYS A 84 41.57 0.80 -17.79
CA LYS A 84 42.95 1.29 -18.00
C LYS A 84 43.89 0.24 -18.61
N LYS A 85 43.93 -0.99 -18.06
CA LYS A 85 44.77 -2.08 -18.60
C LYS A 85 44.48 -2.38 -20.07
N PHE A 86 43.24 -2.12 -20.49
CA PHE A 86 42.72 -2.47 -21.78
C PHE A 86 42.45 -1.27 -22.71
N ASN A 87 42.81 -0.04 -22.32
CA ASN A 87 42.49 1.19 -23.08
C ASN A 87 41.01 1.26 -23.54
N GLY A 88 40.07 0.83 -22.70
CA GLY A 88 38.62 0.78 -23.00
C GLY A 88 38.10 -0.49 -23.69
N ASN A 89 38.98 -1.45 -24.03
CA ASN A 89 38.63 -2.71 -24.71
C ASN A 89 38.79 -3.93 -23.80
N ILE A 90 37.85 -4.15 -22.86
CA ILE A 90 37.88 -5.30 -21.92
C ILE A 90 37.81 -6.63 -22.70
N ILE A 91 38.97 -7.15 -23.09
CA ILE A 91 39.08 -8.41 -23.83
C ILE A 91 39.11 -9.57 -22.81
N SER A 92 38.40 -10.63 -23.17
CA SER A 92 38.27 -11.89 -22.45
C SER A 92 39.62 -12.52 -22.04
N GLY A 93 39.69 -13.09 -20.83
CA GLY A 93 40.68 -14.11 -20.47
C GLY A 93 41.42 -13.91 -19.14
N GLY A 94 41.44 -12.70 -18.59
CA GLY A 94 42.20 -12.38 -17.37
C GLY A 94 41.47 -12.74 -16.06
N ALA A 95 41.52 -14.00 -15.63
CA ALA A 95 41.29 -14.33 -14.22
C ALA A 95 42.43 -13.71 -13.39
N VAL A 96 42.10 -12.88 -12.39
CA VAL A 96 43.10 -12.35 -11.45
C VAL A 96 43.36 -13.41 -10.40
N THR A 97 44.39 -14.22 -10.60
CA THR A 97 44.90 -15.12 -9.57
C THR A 97 45.54 -14.31 -8.45
N THR A 98 44.81 -14.12 -7.35
CA THR A 98 45.47 -13.90 -6.05
C THR A 98 46.02 -15.24 -5.54
N SER A 99 47.07 -15.19 -4.73
CA SER A 99 47.74 -16.35 -4.13
C SER A 99 46.92 -17.09 -3.06
N SER A 100 45.58 -16.98 -3.10
CA SER A 100 44.64 -17.42 -2.07
C SER A 100 43.52 -18.35 -2.57
N GLY A 101 43.45 -18.64 -3.88
CA GLY A 101 42.61 -19.73 -4.42
C GLY A 101 41.09 -19.51 -4.41
N GLU A 102 40.56 -18.42 -3.87
CA GLU A 102 39.12 -18.10 -3.93
C GLU A 102 38.69 -17.64 -5.32
N MET A 103 37.65 -18.27 -5.88
CA MET A 103 37.06 -17.81 -7.15
C MET A 103 36.32 -16.47 -6.97
N SER A 104 36.98 -15.38 -7.33
CA SER A 104 36.35 -14.05 -7.39
C SER A 104 35.22 -14.03 -8.44
N HIS A 105 34.11 -13.35 -8.12
CA HIS A 105 33.08 -13.01 -9.11
C HIS A 105 33.69 -12.36 -10.37
N PRO A 106 33.08 -12.57 -11.57
CA PRO A 106 33.60 -12.01 -12.82
C PRO A 106 33.85 -10.50 -12.73
N LEU A 107 34.97 -10.04 -13.31
CA LEU A 107 35.32 -8.63 -13.32
C LEU A 107 34.20 -7.79 -13.96
N PRO A 108 33.91 -6.57 -13.45
CA PRO A 108 32.89 -5.71 -14.02
C PRO A 108 33.14 -5.43 -15.51
N GLY A 109 32.16 -5.77 -16.36
CA GLY A 109 32.27 -5.64 -17.82
C GLY A 109 32.87 -6.85 -18.54
N ALA A 110 33.34 -7.88 -17.83
CA ALA A 110 33.72 -9.16 -18.43
C ALA A 110 32.54 -9.77 -19.22
N PRO A 111 32.80 -10.43 -20.36
CA PRO A 111 31.74 -11.05 -21.14
C PRO A 111 31.10 -12.24 -20.41
N PRO A 112 29.81 -12.50 -20.64
CA PRO A 112 29.19 -13.77 -20.26
C PRO A 112 29.92 -14.98 -20.88
N PRO A 113 29.83 -16.18 -20.27
CA PRO A 113 30.38 -17.40 -20.85
C PRO A 113 29.90 -17.62 -22.30
N GLY A 114 30.82 -17.97 -23.20
CA GLY A 114 30.52 -18.18 -24.63
C GLY A 114 30.29 -16.91 -25.44
N MET A 115 30.51 -15.72 -24.87
CA MET A 115 30.38 -14.44 -25.59
C MET A 115 31.69 -13.66 -25.69
N PHE A 116 31.77 -12.80 -26.70
CA PHE A 116 32.89 -11.93 -27.02
C PHE A 116 32.42 -10.46 -27.01
N LEU A 117 33.27 -9.55 -26.55
CA LEU A 117 32.98 -8.11 -26.55
C LEU A 117 32.99 -7.55 -27.99
N ARG A 118 32.04 -6.67 -28.33
CA ARG A 118 32.03 -5.94 -29.62
C ARG A 118 33.00 -4.74 -29.60
N PRO A 119 33.43 -4.23 -30.77
CA PRO A 119 34.23 -3.01 -30.85
C PRO A 119 33.50 -1.79 -30.23
N PRO A 120 34.21 -0.88 -29.55
CA PRO A 120 33.62 0.18 -28.73
C PRO A 120 32.78 1.14 -29.58
N ASN A 121 33.29 1.54 -30.73
CA ASN A 121 32.63 2.47 -31.65
C ASN A 121 31.55 1.80 -32.54
N SER A 122 31.17 0.54 -32.27
CA SER A 122 30.11 -0.11 -33.03
C SER A 122 28.73 0.34 -32.55
N PHE A 123 27.82 0.66 -33.48
CA PHE A 123 26.47 1.15 -33.16
C PHE A 123 25.71 0.27 -32.16
N ARG A 124 25.84 -1.06 -32.25
CA ARG A 124 25.24 -2.00 -31.29
C ARG A 124 25.83 -1.84 -29.89
N ARG A 125 27.16 -1.79 -29.75
CA ARG A 125 27.79 -1.61 -28.43
C ARG A 125 27.46 -0.25 -27.83
N LEU A 126 27.49 0.84 -28.61
CA LEU A 126 27.09 2.18 -28.15
C LEU A 126 25.64 2.19 -27.66
N SER A 127 24.71 1.60 -28.43
CA SER A 127 23.31 1.43 -28.04
C SER A 127 23.16 0.64 -26.74
N GLY A 128 23.85 -0.50 -26.62
CA GLY A 128 23.82 -1.35 -25.43
C GLY A 128 24.43 -0.68 -24.18
N GLU A 129 25.57 0.00 -24.31
CA GLU A 129 26.19 0.75 -23.21
C GLU A 129 25.28 1.90 -22.73
N MET A 130 24.62 2.62 -23.66
CA MET A 130 23.62 3.63 -23.31
C MET A 130 22.38 3.04 -22.65
N LYS A 131 21.86 1.90 -23.13
CA LYS A 131 20.75 1.16 -22.49
C LYS A 131 21.11 0.74 -21.06
N ARG A 132 22.29 0.14 -20.84
CA ARG A 132 22.76 -0.26 -19.50
C ARG A 132 22.93 0.94 -18.58
N LYS A 133 23.51 2.04 -19.06
CA LYS A 133 23.67 3.27 -18.28
C LYS A 133 22.32 3.80 -17.80
N HIS A 134 21.37 4.02 -18.71
CA HIS A 134 20.04 4.54 -18.37
C HIS A 134 19.23 3.58 -17.47
N ALA A 135 19.36 2.27 -17.70
CA ALA A 135 18.76 1.27 -16.83
C ALA A 135 19.37 1.28 -15.41
N GLN A 136 20.69 1.39 -15.28
CA GLN A 136 21.35 1.50 -13.98
C GLN A 136 20.97 2.79 -13.24
N GLU A 137 20.93 3.93 -13.94
CA GLU A 137 20.45 5.21 -13.38
C GLU A 137 19.02 5.07 -12.85
N THR A 138 18.15 4.40 -13.61
CA THR A 138 16.76 4.11 -13.20
C THR A 138 16.70 3.21 -11.95
N LEU A 139 17.59 2.23 -11.83
CA LEU A 139 17.66 1.34 -10.65
C LEU A 139 18.20 2.08 -9.42
N ASP A 140 19.26 2.87 -9.57
CA ASP A 140 19.80 3.73 -8.51
C ASP A 140 18.73 4.73 -8.01
N GLU A 141 17.90 5.29 -8.89
CA GLU A 141 16.72 6.10 -8.53
C GLU A 141 15.67 5.30 -7.74
N VAL A 142 15.31 4.10 -8.20
CA VAL A 142 14.28 3.26 -7.55
C VAL A 142 14.72 2.84 -6.15
N SER A 143 15.97 2.40 -5.97
CA SER A 143 16.50 2.04 -4.65
C SER A 143 16.53 3.23 -3.70
N LYS A 144 16.94 4.42 -4.18
CA LYS A 144 16.87 5.67 -3.39
C LYS A 144 15.43 6.03 -3.03
N ALA A 145 14.49 5.95 -3.98
CA ALA A 145 13.09 6.24 -3.74
C ALA A 145 12.45 5.29 -2.71
N GLN A 146 12.76 3.99 -2.77
CA GLN A 146 12.32 3.02 -1.76
C GLN A 146 12.93 3.32 -0.38
N GLY A 147 14.22 3.67 -0.30
CA GLY A 147 14.83 4.13 0.95
C GLY A 147 14.21 5.42 1.52
N MET A 148 13.78 6.36 0.66
CA MET A 148 13.08 7.58 1.09
C MET A 148 11.65 7.28 1.59
N LEU A 149 10.97 6.28 1.02
CA LEU A 149 9.72 5.77 1.59
C LEU A 149 9.98 5.15 2.96
N ASP A 150 10.97 4.26 3.10
CA ASP A 150 11.34 3.63 4.37
C ASP A 150 11.66 4.67 5.47
N LEU A 151 12.39 5.74 5.11
CA LEU A 151 12.74 6.84 6.01
C LEU A 151 11.50 7.55 6.57
N PHE A 152 10.53 7.90 5.73
CA PHE A 152 9.35 8.69 6.12
C PHE A 152 8.14 7.85 6.58
N GLU A 153 8.10 6.57 6.24
CA GLU A 153 7.26 5.54 6.85
C GLU A 153 7.67 5.24 8.29
N ARG A 154 8.90 5.60 8.66
CA ARG A 154 9.53 5.35 9.97
C ARG A 154 9.88 3.88 10.20
N GLN A 155 10.54 3.28 9.20
CA GLN A 155 11.14 1.96 9.35
C GLN A 155 12.24 1.95 10.44
N PRO A 156 12.40 0.86 11.22
CA PRO A 156 13.25 0.82 12.42
C PRO A 156 14.74 1.16 12.19
N GLN A 157 15.28 0.94 11.00
CA GLN A 157 16.65 1.31 10.64
C GLN A 157 16.92 2.83 10.69
N PHE A 158 15.88 3.65 10.66
CA PHE A 158 15.96 5.11 10.77
C PHE A 158 15.28 5.56 12.08
N PRO A 159 15.85 5.31 13.27
CA PRO A 159 15.16 5.48 14.55
C PRO A 159 14.68 6.91 14.83
N ALA A 160 15.37 7.95 14.35
CA ALA A 160 14.99 9.33 14.58
C ALA A 160 15.26 10.24 13.37
N ILE A 161 14.41 11.25 13.18
CA ILE A 161 14.64 12.38 12.28
C ILE A 161 14.55 13.66 13.11
N HIS A 162 15.70 14.30 13.31
CA HIS A 162 15.80 15.55 14.05
C HIS A 162 15.63 16.75 13.13
N ILE A 163 14.99 17.78 13.68
CA ILE A 163 14.57 19.02 13.01
C ILE A 163 15.19 20.27 13.68
N ASP A 164 16.26 20.08 14.46
CA ASP A 164 16.95 21.12 15.26
C ASP A 164 17.61 22.24 14.43
N ARG A 165 17.62 22.11 13.10
CA ARG A 165 18.11 23.10 12.13
C ARG A 165 17.03 23.60 11.17
N CYS A 166 15.77 23.21 11.38
CA CYS A 166 14.66 23.63 10.53
C CYS A 166 14.24 25.07 10.85
N THR A 167 14.33 25.96 9.86
CA THR A 167 13.59 27.24 9.91
C THR A 167 12.10 27.02 9.62
N ARG A 168 11.25 28.02 9.92
CA ARG A 168 9.79 28.01 9.67
C ARG A 168 9.41 27.52 8.27
N PHE A 169 10.16 27.88 7.23
CA PHE A 169 9.96 27.38 5.85
C PHE A 169 9.99 25.84 5.77
N HIS A 170 10.99 25.22 6.39
CA HIS A 170 11.18 23.77 6.40
C HIS A 170 10.08 23.07 7.19
N LEU A 171 9.71 23.62 8.35
CA LEU A 171 8.61 23.08 9.18
C LEU A 171 7.28 23.11 8.40
N VAL A 172 6.95 24.22 7.75
CA VAL A 172 5.72 24.36 6.95
C VAL A 172 5.69 23.39 5.76
N GLU A 173 6.80 23.22 5.04
CA GLU A 173 6.86 22.29 3.91
C GLU A 173 6.83 20.81 4.33
N LEU A 174 7.45 20.46 5.45
CA LEU A 174 7.31 19.14 6.06
C LEU A 174 5.86 18.88 6.50
N PHE A 175 5.24 19.84 7.18
CA PHE A 175 3.86 19.73 7.66
C PHE A 175 2.88 19.46 6.51
N LYS A 176 2.96 20.24 5.43
CA LYS A 176 2.07 20.06 4.27
C LYS A 176 2.17 18.65 3.70
N LYS A 177 3.38 18.18 3.38
CA LYS A 177 3.62 16.90 2.69
C LYS A 177 3.50 15.66 3.58
N MET A 178 3.80 15.80 4.87
CA MET A 178 3.86 14.67 5.80
C MET A 178 2.61 14.52 6.67
N VAL A 179 1.85 15.59 6.89
CA VAL A 179 0.65 15.59 7.74
C VAL A 179 -0.58 16.02 6.95
N LEU A 180 -0.60 17.26 6.42
CA LEU A 180 -1.81 17.88 5.86
C LEU A 180 -2.36 17.14 4.62
N GLU A 181 -1.50 16.77 3.67
CA GLU A 181 -1.89 16.01 2.46
C GLU A 181 -2.41 14.59 2.77
N ARG A 182 -2.12 14.06 3.97
CA ARG A 182 -2.49 12.70 4.39
C ARG A 182 -3.72 12.67 5.31
N SER A 183 -4.00 13.76 6.01
CA SER A 183 -5.16 13.90 6.91
C SER A 183 -6.46 14.12 6.14
N LEU A 184 -7.51 13.37 6.49
CA LEU A 184 -8.88 13.63 6.01
C LEU A 184 -9.59 14.71 6.85
N GLU A 185 -9.18 14.87 8.10
CA GLU A 185 -9.86 15.70 9.10
C GLU A 185 -8.88 16.70 9.72
N ALA A 186 -9.21 17.99 9.67
CA ALA A 186 -8.41 19.07 10.27
C ALA A 186 -8.35 18.98 11.81
N VAL A 187 -9.47 18.59 12.44
CA VAL A 187 -9.60 18.46 13.91
C VAL A 187 -8.60 17.44 14.47
N ALA A 188 -8.44 16.30 13.78
CA ALA A 188 -7.52 15.25 14.18
C ALA A 188 -6.04 15.69 14.19
N ILE A 189 -5.68 16.74 13.43
CA ILE A 189 -4.31 17.28 13.44
C ILE A 189 -4.04 18.07 14.73
N TRP A 190 -5.00 18.87 15.18
CA TRP A 190 -4.93 19.59 16.45
C TRP A 190 -4.91 18.64 17.64
N ASP A 191 -5.82 17.65 17.66
CA ASP A 191 -5.84 16.58 18.66
C ASP A 191 -4.46 15.88 18.74
N LYS A 192 -3.86 15.59 17.59
CA LYS A 192 -2.54 14.94 17.49
C LYS A 192 -1.40 15.82 18.01
N ALA A 193 -1.40 17.12 17.71
CA ALA A 193 -0.39 18.06 18.20
C ALA A 193 -0.45 18.21 19.73
N LEU A 194 -1.66 18.37 20.29
CA LEU A 194 -1.87 18.50 21.73
C LEU A 194 -1.56 17.21 22.49
N LEU A 195 -1.94 16.04 21.94
CA LEU A 195 -1.60 14.76 22.54
C LEU A 195 -0.10 14.49 22.50
N TYR A 196 0.59 14.83 21.41
CA TYR A 196 2.06 14.72 21.35
C TYR A 196 2.75 15.67 22.34
N ARG A 197 2.22 16.88 22.56
CA ARG A 197 2.71 17.75 23.63
C ARG A 197 2.55 17.10 25.00
N ALA A 198 1.39 16.51 25.29
CA ALA A 198 1.10 15.85 26.57
C ALA A 198 1.96 14.59 26.82
N ILE A 199 2.25 13.81 25.78
CA ILE A 199 3.16 12.67 25.88
C ILE A 199 4.59 13.16 26.14
N LEU A 200 5.07 14.19 25.43
CA LEU A 200 6.41 14.74 25.62
C LEU A 200 6.59 15.33 27.03
N SER A 201 5.64 16.09 27.54
CA SER A 201 5.72 16.66 28.90
C SER A 201 5.73 15.57 29.98
N GLU A 202 4.82 14.60 29.90
CA GLU A 202 4.71 13.51 30.88
C GLU A 202 5.89 12.53 30.83
N ARG A 203 6.47 12.28 29.65
CA ARG A 203 7.58 11.32 29.46
C ARG A 203 8.96 11.97 29.36
N LYS A 204 9.09 13.27 29.67
CA LYS A 204 10.34 14.06 29.58
C LYS A 204 11.59 13.35 30.12
N ALA A 205 11.47 12.58 31.21
CA ALA A 205 12.58 11.90 31.86
C ALA A 205 13.10 10.63 31.15
N SER A 206 12.30 9.96 30.31
CA SER A 206 12.70 8.70 29.63
C SER A 206 13.37 8.92 28.27
N TYR A 207 13.27 10.14 27.70
CA TYR A 207 13.80 10.43 26.38
C TYR A 207 15.33 10.60 26.35
N PRO A 208 16.00 10.20 25.25
CA PRO A 208 17.45 10.33 25.10
C PRO A 208 17.89 11.79 25.06
N ALA A 209 19.15 12.05 25.45
CA ALA A 209 19.72 13.40 25.47
C ALA A 209 19.68 14.12 24.10
N SER A 210 19.62 13.38 22.99
CA SER A 210 19.46 13.92 21.63
C SER A 210 18.11 14.60 21.38
N PHE A 211 17.11 14.36 22.22
CA PHE A 211 15.78 14.97 22.13
C PHE A 211 15.65 16.27 22.94
N ARG A 212 16.67 16.65 23.73
CA ARG A 212 16.59 17.80 24.66
C ARG A 212 16.12 19.12 24.03
N TYR A 213 16.38 19.35 22.74
CA TYR A 213 15.98 20.58 22.05
C TYR A 213 14.45 20.74 21.93
N ILE A 214 13.68 19.65 21.82
CA ILE A 214 12.23 19.75 21.60
C ILE A 214 11.47 20.26 22.83
N PHE A 215 12.02 20.05 24.03
CA PHE A 215 11.36 20.52 25.26
C PHE A 215 11.28 22.04 25.35
N LYS A 216 12.19 22.76 24.67
CA LYS A 216 12.05 24.21 24.51
C LYS A 216 10.74 24.55 23.79
N ALA A 217 10.39 23.85 22.71
CA ALA A 217 9.12 24.07 22.01
C ALA A 217 7.89 23.67 22.86
N VAL A 218 8.02 22.66 23.73
CA VAL A 218 6.97 22.25 24.70
C VAL A 218 6.73 23.34 25.74
N GLU A 219 7.80 23.97 26.23
CA GLU A 219 7.78 25.09 27.18
C GLU A 219 7.29 26.39 26.52
N ASP A 220 7.76 26.70 25.30
CA ASP A 220 7.38 27.87 24.49
C ASP A 220 5.98 27.76 23.83
N THR A 221 5.18 26.72 24.13
CA THR A 221 3.86 26.55 23.49
C THR A 221 2.85 27.60 23.96
N VAL A 222 2.33 28.42 23.03
CA VAL A 222 1.33 29.45 23.32
C VAL A 222 -0.10 28.86 23.32
N PHE A 223 -0.87 29.16 24.36
CA PHE A 223 -2.29 28.81 24.47
C PHE A 223 -3.20 30.04 24.44
N ALA A 224 -4.39 29.87 23.86
CA ALA A 224 -5.40 30.92 23.84
C ALA A 224 -6.02 31.13 25.23
N HIS A 225 -5.88 32.34 25.75
CA HIS A 225 -6.70 32.84 26.86
C HIS A 225 -8.04 33.42 26.34
N SER A 226 -8.02 33.96 25.11
CA SER A 226 -9.20 34.49 24.39
C SER A 226 -8.99 34.62 22.87
N SER A 227 -7.86 34.13 22.33
CA SER A 227 -7.49 34.34 20.92
C SER A 227 -8.04 33.26 19.98
N VAL A 228 -8.33 33.65 18.73
CA VAL A 228 -8.94 32.78 17.70
C VAL A 228 -7.91 31.88 16.98
N ASN A 229 -6.61 32.10 17.20
CA ASN A 229 -5.52 31.46 16.42
C ASN A 229 -4.93 30.20 17.05
N CYS A 230 -5.07 30.03 18.37
CA CYS A 230 -4.41 28.98 19.16
C CYS A 230 -5.45 28.11 19.89
N PRO A 231 -5.12 26.86 20.25
CA PRO A 231 -6.01 26.02 21.05
C PRO A 231 -6.10 26.51 22.50
N SER A 232 -7.17 26.14 23.20
CA SER A 232 -7.33 26.44 24.62
C SER A 232 -6.43 25.55 25.49
N LEU A 233 -6.06 26.06 26.67
CA LEU A 233 -5.30 25.28 27.66
C LEU A 233 -6.12 24.10 28.22
N GLU A 234 -7.44 24.26 28.33
CA GLU A 234 -8.39 23.18 28.70
C GLU A 234 -8.29 21.97 27.75
N ALA A 235 -8.15 22.23 26.44
CA ALA A 235 -7.99 21.18 25.44
C ALA A 235 -6.69 20.38 25.65
N TYR A 236 -5.58 21.05 26.01
CA TYR A 236 -4.34 20.37 26.38
C TYR A 236 -4.53 19.47 27.61
N TYR A 237 -5.18 19.96 28.67
CA TYR A 237 -5.40 19.16 29.88
C TYR A 237 -6.31 17.95 29.66
N TYR A 238 -7.27 18.01 28.73
CA TYR A 238 -8.01 16.83 28.29
C TYR A 238 -7.08 15.74 27.69
N PHE A 239 -6.11 16.10 26.86
CA PHE A 239 -5.14 15.12 26.36
C PHE A 239 -4.16 14.65 27.44
N LEU A 240 -3.76 15.50 28.38
CA LEU A 240 -2.96 15.07 29.55
C LEU A 240 -3.72 14.07 30.43
N TYR A 241 -5.03 14.26 30.60
CA TYR A 241 -5.93 13.28 31.23
C TYR A 241 -5.93 11.94 30.48
N LEU A 242 -6.04 11.94 29.14
CA LEU A 242 -5.94 10.70 28.35
C LEU A 242 -4.58 10.00 28.50
N VAL A 243 -3.46 10.76 28.46
CA VAL A 243 -2.11 10.23 28.66
C VAL A 243 -1.97 9.57 30.04
N LYS A 244 -2.42 10.23 31.11
CA LYS A 244 -2.32 9.71 32.48
C LYS A 244 -3.27 8.54 32.75
N LYS A 245 -4.48 8.54 32.16
CA LYS A 245 -5.50 7.49 32.34
C LYS A 245 -5.17 6.20 31.59
N TYR A 246 -4.77 6.32 30.33
CA TYR A 246 -4.51 5.19 29.42
C TYR A 246 -3.01 4.88 29.25
N TYR A 247 -2.16 5.49 30.08
CA TYR A 247 -0.71 5.29 30.10
C TYR A 247 -0.03 5.52 28.74
N ILE A 248 -0.45 6.52 27.96
CA ILE A 248 -0.02 6.65 26.55
C ILE A 248 1.47 7.02 26.48
N ASP A 249 2.27 6.16 25.84
CA ASP A 249 3.73 6.26 25.83
C ASP A 249 4.30 6.70 24.47
N ASN A 250 3.57 6.42 23.38
CA ASN A 250 4.09 6.52 22.02
C ASN A 250 3.03 7.00 21.00
N ALA A 251 3.48 7.34 19.79
CA ALA A 251 2.63 7.83 18.70
C ALA A 251 1.69 6.78 18.10
N VAL A 252 1.94 5.49 18.35
CA VAL A 252 1.15 4.37 17.85
C VAL A 252 -0.10 4.19 18.72
N GLU A 253 0.08 4.20 20.03
CA GLU A 253 -1.01 4.25 21.03
C GLU A 253 -1.80 5.55 20.93
N ALA A 254 -1.12 6.69 20.73
CA ALA A 254 -1.78 7.95 20.47
C ALA A 254 -2.72 7.87 19.26
N HIS A 255 -2.33 7.19 18.18
CA HIS A 255 -3.21 6.96 17.02
C HIS A 255 -4.45 6.14 17.39
N VAL A 256 -4.30 5.11 18.25
CA VAL A 256 -5.43 4.30 18.73
C VAL A 256 -6.40 5.16 19.54
N VAL A 257 -5.89 5.87 20.55
CA VAL A 257 -6.72 6.70 21.43
C VAL A 257 -7.43 7.80 20.64
N LEU A 258 -6.73 8.52 19.75
CA LEU A 258 -7.35 9.59 18.97
C LEU A 258 -8.42 9.11 17.99
N ARG A 259 -8.38 7.85 17.54
CA ARG A 259 -9.44 7.29 16.70
C ARG A 259 -10.66 6.80 17.48
N CYS A 260 -10.52 6.42 18.76
CA CYS A 260 -11.64 5.89 19.54
C CYS A 260 -12.23 6.88 20.57
N HIS A 261 -11.49 7.90 21.02
CA HIS A 261 -11.88 8.75 22.16
C HIS A 261 -13.16 9.59 21.98
N ARG A 262 -13.58 9.83 20.73
CA ARG A 262 -14.80 10.58 20.37
C ARG A 262 -16.00 9.67 20.06
N GLU A 263 -15.81 8.34 20.03
CA GLU A 263 -16.86 7.37 19.73
C GLU A 263 -17.79 7.15 20.95
N PRO A 264 -19.08 6.82 20.75
CA PRO A 264 -20.04 6.64 21.84
C PRO A 264 -19.69 5.46 22.76
N ASN A 265 -18.91 4.48 22.28
CA ASN A 265 -18.41 3.32 23.01
C ASN A 265 -16.91 3.44 23.37
N ALA A 266 -16.38 4.67 23.48
CA ALA A 266 -14.97 4.92 23.79
C ALA A 266 -14.46 4.20 25.06
N THR A 267 -15.30 4.02 26.08
CA THR A 267 -14.96 3.29 27.32
C THR A 267 -14.59 1.84 27.05
N ASP A 268 -15.30 1.19 26.13
CA ASP A 268 -15.16 -0.24 25.83
C ASP A 268 -14.03 -0.45 24.81
N LEU A 269 -13.92 0.45 23.82
CA LEU A 269 -12.85 0.44 22.83
C LEU A 269 -11.46 0.75 23.43
N LEU A 270 -11.41 1.63 24.44
CA LEU A 270 -10.16 2.01 25.12
C LEU A 270 -9.96 1.31 26.47
N PHE A 271 -10.76 0.28 26.79
CA PHE A 271 -10.47 -0.57 27.93
C PHE A 271 -9.11 -1.25 27.73
N SER A 272 -8.16 -0.92 28.59
CA SER A 272 -6.75 -1.24 28.38
C SER A 272 -6.24 -2.38 29.26
N ASN A 273 -5.10 -2.94 28.87
CA ASN A 273 -4.28 -3.85 29.65
C ASN A 273 -2.87 -3.25 29.78
N PRO A 274 -2.43 -2.74 30.95
CA PRO A 274 -3.14 -2.73 32.24
C PRO A 274 -4.42 -1.86 32.23
N PRO A 275 -5.37 -2.11 33.16
CA PRO A 275 -6.62 -1.35 33.25
C PRO A 275 -6.36 0.15 33.44
N PRO A 276 -7.21 1.02 32.88
CA PRO A 276 -7.05 2.46 32.98
C PRO A 276 -7.15 2.92 34.44
N LYS A 277 -6.46 4.02 34.78
CA LYS A 277 -6.52 4.59 36.14
C LYS A 277 -7.93 5.08 36.48
N ASP A 278 -8.25 5.01 37.77
CA ASP A 278 -9.45 5.63 38.33
C ASP A 278 -9.45 7.14 38.07
N GLU A 279 -10.61 7.68 37.69
CA GLU A 279 -10.68 9.07 37.23
C GLU A 279 -10.30 10.06 38.32
N VAL A 280 -10.68 9.79 39.58
CA VAL A 280 -10.43 10.67 40.72
C VAL A 280 -8.93 10.93 40.91
N ASP A 281 -8.12 9.87 40.88
CA ASP A 281 -6.66 9.94 41.03
C ASP A 281 -6.01 10.74 39.90
N VAL A 282 -6.48 10.53 38.65
CA VAL A 282 -5.97 11.26 37.49
C VAL A 282 -6.34 12.75 37.57
N ARG A 283 -7.57 13.08 38.01
CA ARG A 283 -8.00 14.47 38.19
C ARG A 283 -7.18 15.16 39.28
N HIS A 284 -7.01 14.53 40.45
CA HIS A 284 -6.18 15.06 41.54
C HIS A 284 -4.73 15.29 41.09
N ALA A 285 -4.14 14.38 40.30
CA ALA A 285 -2.80 14.56 39.75
C ALA A 285 -2.68 15.73 38.76
N ILE A 286 -3.75 16.08 38.04
CA ILE A 286 -3.79 17.24 37.13
C ILE A 286 -4.07 18.54 37.89
N GLU A 287 -4.94 18.51 38.90
CA GLU A 287 -5.21 19.65 39.79
C GLU A 287 -3.97 20.06 40.61
N ALA A 288 -3.12 19.09 40.98
CA ALA A 288 -1.81 19.34 41.58
C ALA A 288 -0.87 20.09 40.60
N LEU A 289 -0.73 19.60 39.36
CA LEU A 289 0.08 20.27 38.32
C LEU A 289 -0.42 21.69 38.00
N LEU A 290 -1.74 21.88 37.88
CA LEU A 290 -2.37 23.20 37.74
C LEU A 290 -2.00 24.16 38.89
N SER A 291 -1.89 23.64 40.11
CA SER A 291 -1.52 24.42 41.30
C SER A 291 -0.03 24.79 41.30
N GLU A 292 0.84 23.89 40.84
CA GLU A 292 2.28 24.14 40.66
C GLU A 292 2.57 25.13 39.51
N GLU A 293 1.82 25.05 38.40
CA GLU A 293 1.89 26.03 37.31
C GLU A 293 1.39 27.42 37.76
N ALA A 294 0.27 27.49 38.52
CA ALA A 294 -0.24 28.75 39.05
C ALA A 294 0.74 29.44 40.03
N THR A 295 1.38 28.67 40.90
CA THR A 295 2.36 29.20 41.87
C THR A 295 3.70 29.59 41.23
N SER A 296 4.16 28.86 40.21
CA SER A 296 5.37 29.24 39.47
C SER A 296 5.15 30.49 38.60
N HIS A 297 3.97 30.67 37.99
CA HIS A 297 3.61 31.92 37.33
C HIS A 297 3.54 33.11 38.32
N ALA A 298 2.96 32.95 39.51
CA ALA A 298 2.92 33.99 40.54
C ALA A 298 4.32 34.38 41.09
N ALA A 299 5.25 33.42 41.16
CA ALA A 299 6.65 33.69 41.51
C ALA A 299 7.39 34.44 40.38
N SER A 300 7.05 34.18 39.12
CA SER A 300 7.64 34.89 37.97
C SER A 300 7.13 36.33 37.83
N SER A 301 5.88 36.62 38.20
CA SER A 301 5.31 37.98 38.12
C SER A 301 5.72 38.89 39.28
N SER A 302 6.15 38.34 40.41
CA SER A 302 6.55 39.10 41.61
C SER A 302 7.99 39.62 41.57
N THR A 303 8.77 39.29 40.54
CA THR A 303 10.15 39.78 40.33
C THR A 303 10.27 40.96 39.36
N SER A 304 9.15 41.43 38.78
CA SER A 304 9.11 42.61 37.89
C SER A 304 8.21 43.73 38.44
N GLY A 305 8.70 44.49 39.43
CA GLY A 305 7.91 45.64 39.95
C GLY A 305 8.39 46.25 41.26
N THR A 306 9.59 46.84 41.30
CA THR A 306 9.97 47.77 42.39
C THR A 306 10.59 49.05 41.84
N ALA A 307 9.76 50.08 41.67
CA ALA A 307 10.16 51.48 41.59
C ALA A 307 9.09 52.31 42.30
N LYS A 308 9.48 53.03 43.36
CA LYS A 308 8.58 53.86 44.17
C LYS A 308 8.25 55.18 43.48
N HIS A 309 7.09 55.76 43.78
CA HIS A 309 7.04 57.19 44.08
C HIS A 309 5.88 57.57 44.99
N ASP A 310 6.18 58.45 45.94
CA ASP A 310 5.34 59.00 47.01
C ASP A 310 5.08 60.52 46.72
N ASP A 311 4.10 61.25 47.26
CA ASP A 311 3.12 60.92 48.31
C ASP A 311 1.65 61.46 48.06
N PRO A 312 1.15 62.67 48.47
CA PRO A 312 -0.13 62.66 49.21
C PRO A 312 -1.25 63.71 48.95
N ALA A 313 -2.40 63.42 49.58
CA ALA A 313 -3.33 64.32 50.32
C ALA A 313 -4.62 64.94 49.70
N ALA A 314 -5.69 64.89 50.52
CA ALA A 314 -6.91 65.75 50.58
C ALA A 314 -7.95 65.66 49.42
N THR A 315 -9.29 65.75 49.60
CA THR A 315 -10.17 65.90 50.81
C THR A 315 -11.64 65.56 50.48
N ASP A 316 -12.36 65.01 51.48
CA ASP A 316 -13.77 65.23 51.89
C ASP A 316 -15.08 65.06 51.05
N GLU A 317 -16.04 64.46 51.78
CA GLU A 317 -17.50 64.71 51.91
C GLU A 317 -18.59 64.38 50.83
N LYS A 318 -19.34 63.29 51.16
CA LYS A 318 -20.80 63.21 51.43
C LYS A 318 -21.90 63.03 50.34
N HIS A 319 -22.98 62.40 50.84
CA HIS A 319 -24.35 62.22 50.32
C HIS A 319 -24.53 61.20 49.16
N THR A 320 -25.56 60.33 49.11
CA THR A 320 -26.74 60.14 49.99
C THR A 320 -27.28 58.70 49.98
N ARG A 321 -27.73 58.25 51.17
CA ARG A 321 -28.85 57.33 51.47
C ARG A 321 -29.67 56.72 50.31
N GLY A 322 -29.80 55.40 50.31
CA GLY A 322 -30.83 54.64 49.58
C GLY A 322 -30.93 53.20 50.11
N GLU A 323 -32.04 52.86 50.75
CA GLU A 323 -32.27 51.56 51.39
C GLU A 323 -32.69 50.49 50.34
N ASN A 324 -32.19 49.26 50.49
CA ASN A 324 -33.00 48.06 50.25
C ASN A 324 -32.33 46.84 50.90
N GLU A 325 -32.96 46.32 51.95
CA GLU A 325 -32.60 45.02 52.51
C GLU A 325 -33.08 43.92 51.56
N GLN A 326 -32.18 43.06 51.10
CA GLN A 326 -32.59 41.70 50.77
C GLN A 326 -31.48 40.70 51.10
N LYS A 327 -31.85 39.73 51.94
CA LYS A 327 -31.10 38.49 52.17
C LYS A 327 -30.68 37.89 50.83
N ASP A 328 -29.40 37.51 50.72
CA ASP A 328 -29.06 36.08 50.67
C ASP A 328 -27.57 35.86 50.92
N SER A 329 -27.25 35.42 52.14
CA SER A 329 -25.93 34.93 52.50
C SER A 329 -25.84 33.43 52.25
N ALA A 330 -25.54 33.02 51.01
CA ALA A 330 -25.25 31.63 50.66
C ALA A 330 -24.33 31.48 49.43
N ASN A 331 -23.28 30.66 49.57
CA ASN A 331 -22.55 29.97 48.48
C ASN A 331 -21.84 30.80 47.39
N ALA A 332 -20.98 31.73 47.78
CA ALA A 332 -19.85 32.17 46.94
C ALA A 332 -18.61 31.26 47.12
N ASN A 333 -18.74 29.94 46.87
CA ASN A 333 -17.59 29.01 46.79
C ASN A 333 -17.93 27.64 46.17
N ALA A 334 -18.68 27.63 45.06
CA ALA A 334 -18.79 26.43 44.23
C ALA A 334 -17.63 26.40 43.22
N LYS A 335 -16.50 25.77 43.58
CA LYS A 335 -15.50 25.36 42.58
C LYS A 335 -16.22 24.44 41.57
N HIS A 336 -16.47 24.93 40.35
CA HIS A 336 -16.99 24.07 39.29
C HIS A 336 -15.97 22.95 39.03
N PRO A 337 -16.33 21.66 39.20
CA PRO A 337 -15.39 20.57 39.00
C PRO A 337 -14.96 20.55 37.53
N CYS A 338 -13.66 20.64 37.29
CA CYS A 338 -13.10 20.69 35.93
C CYS A 338 -13.50 19.42 35.18
N ARG A 339 -14.35 19.58 34.15
CA ARG A 339 -14.92 18.47 33.40
C ARG A 339 -14.06 18.22 32.17
N PHE A 340 -13.11 17.29 32.26
CA PHE A 340 -12.24 16.89 31.15
C PHE A 340 -13.06 16.27 30.01
N ALA A 341 -13.55 17.13 29.11
CA ALA A 341 -14.37 16.79 27.96
C ALA A 341 -13.57 16.96 26.65
N PRO A 342 -13.88 16.18 25.60
CA PRO A 342 -13.23 16.33 24.31
C PRO A 342 -13.46 17.74 23.72
N PRO A 343 -12.44 18.39 23.13
CA PRO A 343 -12.57 19.72 22.55
C PRO A 343 -13.64 19.77 21.44
N SER A 344 -14.56 20.71 21.58
CA SER A 344 -15.72 20.89 20.69
C SER A 344 -15.35 21.47 19.32
N SER A 345 -14.32 22.33 19.27
CA SER A 345 -13.81 22.97 18.05
C SER A 345 -12.38 23.45 18.23
N TYR A 346 -11.72 23.79 17.11
CA TYR A 346 -10.39 24.37 17.07
C TYR A 346 -10.34 25.52 16.05
N PRO A 347 -9.30 26.37 16.11
CA PRO A 347 -8.96 27.29 15.02
C PRO A 347 -8.87 26.59 13.65
N PRO A 348 -9.13 27.30 12.54
CA PRO A 348 -8.92 26.76 11.19
C PRO A 348 -7.48 26.26 11.04
N ILE A 349 -7.28 25.10 10.39
CA ILE A 349 -5.98 24.43 10.30
C ILE A 349 -4.87 25.28 9.68
N GLU A 350 -5.24 26.32 8.93
CA GLU A 350 -4.29 27.29 8.38
C GLU A 350 -3.52 28.05 9.46
N THR A 351 -4.14 28.32 10.62
CA THR A 351 -3.49 29.05 11.73
C THR A 351 -2.33 28.25 12.34
N LEU A 352 -2.40 26.92 12.38
CA LEU A 352 -1.34 26.04 12.89
C LEU A 352 -0.01 26.21 12.14
N TRP A 353 -0.05 26.44 10.83
CA TRP A 353 1.15 26.54 9.99
C TRP A 353 1.42 27.94 9.43
N ARG A 354 0.43 28.86 9.45
CA ARG A 354 0.61 30.25 9.03
C ARG A 354 0.92 31.20 10.18
N CYS A 355 0.42 30.99 11.40
CA CYS A 355 0.69 31.91 12.52
C CYS A 355 2.02 31.58 13.19
N GLU A 356 2.78 32.61 13.61
CA GLU A 356 4.06 32.40 14.29
C GLU A 356 3.89 31.87 15.71
N GLU A 357 2.80 32.24 16.37
CA GLU A 357 2.33 31.76 17.69
C GLU A 357 2.28 30.22 17.77
N ASN A 358 1.97 29.55 16.65
CA ASN A 358 1.81 28.09 16.57
C ASN A 358 3.10 27.34 16.16
N VAL A 359 4.21 28.03 15.85
CA VAL A 359 5.45 27.38 15.40
C VAL A 359 6.00 26.34 16.40
N PRO A 360 6.00 26.56 17.73
CA PRO A 360 6.43 25.55 18.69
C PRO A 360 5.54 24.28 18.65
N LEU A 361 4.23 24.46 18.51
CA LEU A 361 3.27 23.35 18.42
C LEU A 361 3.39 22.58 17.09
N LEU A 362 3.71 23.29 16.00
CA LEU A 362 4.05 22.69 14.70
C LEU A 362 5.33 21.85 14.77
N GLU A 363 6.35 22.32 15.50
CA GLU A 363 7.58 21.57 15.73
C GLU A 363 7.32 20.30 16.54
N ILE A 364 6.54 20.38 17.62
CA ILE A 364 6.09 19.23 18.42
C ILE A 364 5.34 18.20 17.58
N LEU A 365 4.41 18.64 16.73
CA LEU A 365 3.63 17.76 15.86
C LEU A 365 4.55 16.98 14.91
N LEU A 366 5.46 17.67 14.22
CA LEU A 366 6.43 17.05 13.31
C LEU A 366 7.40 16.13 14.06
N PHE A 367 7.83 16.53 15.26
CA PHE A 367 8.67 15.71 16.11
C PHE A 367 7.98 14.40 16.50
N GLY A 368 6.72 14.46 16.94
CA GLY A 368 5.94 13.27 17.29
C GLY A 368 5.71 12.33 16.10
N GLU A 369 5.39 12.91 14.94
CA GLU A 369 5.25 12.22 13.65
C GLU A 369 6.51 11.49 13.16
N PHE A 370 7.70 11.87 13.64
CA PHE A 370 8.97 11.29 13.21
C PHE A 370 9.68 10.48 14.31
N ASN A 371 9.52 10.80 15.58
CA ASN A 371 10.40 10.28 16.64
C ASN A 371 9.69 9.47 17.72
N LEU A 372 8.36 9.54 17.81
CA LEU A 372 7.59 8.82 18.85
C LEU A 372 6.97 7.50 18.35
N ILE A 373 7.33 7.02 17.16
CA ILE A 373 6.85 5.73 16.62
C ILE A 373 7.76 4.60 17.10
N VAL A 374 7.15 3.58 17.71
CA VAL A 374 7.81 2.41 18.31
C VAL A 374 7.22 1.14 17.70
N SER A 375 8.02 0.08 17.57
CA SER A 375 7.60 -1.21 16.99
C SER A 375 6.77 -2.08 17.95
N GLU A 376 5.87 -1.47 18.71
CA GLU A 376 4.96 -2.15 19.63
C GLU A 376 3.63 -2.48 18.95
N ASN A 377 2.96 -3.54 19.43
CA ASN A 377 1.61 -3.85 18.99
C ASN A 377 0.61 -3.19 19.96
N PRO A 378 -0.08 -2.10 19.58
CA PRO A 378 -0.98 -1.38 20.48
C PRO A 378 -2.19 -2.22 20.85
N PHE A 379 -2.51 -3.28 20.10
CA PHE A 379 -3.64 -4.18 20.38
C PHE A 379 -3.36 -5.18 21.51
N VAL A 380 -2.13 -5.24 22.03
CA VAL A 380 -1.85 -5.89 23.32
C VAL A 380 -2.37 -5.04 24.49
N LYS A 381 -2.25 -3.70 24.35
CA LYS A 381 -2.70 -2.71 25.33
C LYS A 381 -4.18 -2.38 25.16
N PHE A 382 -4.69 -2.30 23.93
CA PHE A 382 -6.09 -1.99 23.59
C PHE A 382 -6.69 -3.10 22.71
N PRO A 383 -7.01 -4.28 23.28
CA PRO A 383 -7.45 -5.44 22.50
C PRO A 383 -8.79 -5.21 21.78
N THR A 384 -9.72 -4.50 22.40
CA THR A 384 -11.05 -4.19 21.84
C THR A 384 -10.98 -3.19 20.67
N ALA A 385 -9.97 -2.33 20.61
CA ALA A 385 -9.76 -1.40 19.50
C ALA A 385 -9.32 -2.05 18.18
N HIS A 386 -8.82 -3.30 18.19
CA HIS A 386 -8.31 -3.99 17.00
C HIS A 386 -9.33 -4.01 15.85
N ALA A 387 -10.52 -4.54 16.13
CA ALA A 387 -11.59 -4.69 15.13
C ALA A 387 -12.10 -3.35 14.58
N PHE A 388 -12.02 -2.28 15.39
CA PHE A 388 -12.45 -0.93 15.02
C PHE A 388 -11.43 -0.22 14.10
N LEU A 389 -10.14 -0.34 14.40
CA LEU A 389 -9.09 0.36 13.65
C LEU A 389 -8.63 -0.35 12.39
N THR A 390 -8.73 -1.69 12.34
CA THR A 390 -8.31 -2.49 11.19
C THR A 390 -9.51 -3.20 10.56
N ARG A 391 -9.61 -4.53 10.72
CA ARG A 391 -10.75 -5.36 10.37
C ARG A 391 -10.91 -6.40 11.48
N PRO A 392 -12.15 -6.75 11.87
CA PRO A 392 -12.39 -7.86 12.79
C PRO A 392 -11.87 -9.18 12.20
N TYR A 393 -11.50 -10.12 13.06
CA TYR A 393 -11.15 -11.46 12.62
C TYR A 393 -12.41 -12.16 12.08
N SER A 394 -12.33 -12.82 10.92
CA SER A 394 -13.48 -13.55 10.33
C SER A 394 -13.93 -14.77 11.14
N THR A 395 -13.16 -15.16 12.16
CA THR A 395 -13.50 -16.20 13.14
C THR A 395 -14.21 -15.65 14.37
N GLU A 396 -14.24 -14.34 14.58
CA GLU A 396 -14.96 -13.69 15.66
C GLU A 396 -16.38 -13.35 15.22
N SER A 397 -17.37 -13.68 16.05
CA SER A 397 -18.76 -13.23 15.88
C SER A 397 -18.99 -11.94 16.66
N SER A 398 -18.87 -10.79 15.99
CA SER A 398 -19.42 -9.53 16.53
C SER A 398 -20.94 -9.61 16.56
N LYS A 399 -21.57 -9.20 17.67
CA LYS A 399 -23.03 -9.16 17.80
C LYS A 399 -23.63 -8.19 16.78
N GLY A 400 -24.22 -8.73 15.72
CA GLY A 400 -24.81 -7.96 14.63
C GLY A 400 -26.33 -7.97 14.67
N PRO A 401 -27.03 -7.16 13.86
CA PRO A 401 -28.50 -7.15 13.79
C PRO A 401 -29.12 -8.45 13.23
N ILE A 402 -28.32 -9.45 12.85
CA ILE A 402 -28.72 -10.79 12.40
C ILE A 402 -28.58 -11.82 13.55
N ASP A 403 -28.15 -11.40 14.75
CA ASP A 403 -28.07 -12.26 15.94
C ASP A 403 -29.45 -12.86 16.28
N GLY A 404 -29.58 -14.17 16.08
CA GLY A 404 -30.79 -14.94 16.36
C GLY A 404 -31.40 -15.65 15.14
N ALA A 405 -31.09 -15.20 13.91
CA ALA A 405 -31.55 -15.89 12.70
C ALA A 405 -30.77 -17.21 12.47
N SER A 406 -31.47 -18.27 12.07
CA SER A 406 -30.83 -19.53 11.65
C SER A 406 -30.27 -19.41 10.23
N LEU A 407 -29.29 -20.24 9.87
CA LEU A 407 -28.70 -20.21 8.53
C LEU A 407 -29.73 -20.65 7.48
N ALA A 408 -30.62 -21.58 7.83
CA ALA A 408 -31.73 -21.97 6.97
C ALA A 408 -32.65 -20.77 6.63
N ASN A 409 -32.94 -19.90 7.60
CA ASN A 409 -33.75 -18.68 7.40
C ASN A 409 -33.05 -17.69 6.45
N VAL A 410 -31.76 -17.41 6.66
CA VAL A 410 -30.98 -16.51 5.79
C VAL A 410 -30.91 -17.03 4.34
N ILE A 411 -30.89 -18.35 4.13
CA ILE A 411 -30.96 -18.92 2.77
C ILE A 411 -32.40 -18.86 2.23
N ALA A 412 -33.43 -19.02 3.06
CA ALA A 412 -34.82 -18.85 2.64
C ALA A 412 -35.12 -17.41 2.17
N GLU A 413 -34.64 -16.40 2.89
CA GLU A 413 -34.71 -14.99 2.47
C GLU A 413 -34.08 -14.77 1.09
N LYS A 414 -32.86 -15.32 0.86
CA LYS A 414 -32.17 -15.22 -0.44
C LYS A 414 -32.84 -16.01 -1.57
N ARG A 415 -33.62 -17.05 -1.26
CA ARG A 415 -34.44 -17.78 -2.24
C ARG A 415 -35.71 -17.01 -2.62
N GLY A 416 -36.17 -16.11 -1.75
CA GLY A 416 -37.44 -15.41 -1.89
C GLY A 416 -38.64 -16.36 -1.86
N HIS A 417 -39.82 -15.81 -2.14
CA HIS A 417 -41.08 -16.55 -2.14
C HIS A 417 -41.35 -17.34 -3.45
N LEU A 418 -40.52 -17.14 -4.49
CA LEU A 418 -40.69 -17.78 -5.81
C LEU A 418 -40.18 -19.23 -5.86
N LEU A 419 -39.45 -19.66 -4.83
CA LEU A 419 -38.96 -21.03 -4.68
C LEU A 419 -39.56 -21.65 -3.41
N PRO A 420 -39.83 -22.96 -3.38
CA PRO A 420 -40.32 -23.61 -2.17
C PRO A 420 -39.32 -23.44 -1.01
N SER A 421 -39.85 -23.33 0.20
CA SER A 421 -39.06 -23.39 1.43
C SER A 421 -38.33 -24.73 1.54
N PHE A 422 -37.28 -24.79 2.36
CA PHE A 422 -36.60 -26.06 2.60
C PHE A 422 -37.52 -27.02 3.37
N PRO A 423 -37.50 -28.33 3.04
CA PRO A 423 -38.02 -29.35 3.94
C PRO A 423 -37.33 -29.21 5.31
N MET A 424 -38.08 -29.35 6.41
CA MET A 424 -37.56 -29.12 7.77
C MET A 424 -36.32 -29.97 8.09
N ASN A 425 -36.20 -31.16 7.51
CA ASN A 425 -35.01 -32.01 7.64
C ASN A 425 -33.75 -31.36 7.03
N VAL A 426 -33.89 -30.68 5.89
CA VAL A 426 -32.79 -29.96 5.22
C VAL A 426 -32.45 -28.68 5.98
N ALA A 427 -33.46 -27.94 6.47
CA ALA A 427 -33.24 -26.78 7.32
C ALA A 427 -32.47 -27.15 8.61
N SER A 428 -32.91 -28.21 9.30
CA SER A 428 -32.23 -28.76 10.49
C SER A 428 -30.79 -29.20 10.21
N ALA A 429 -30.53 -29.87 9.07
CA ALA A 429 -29.18 -30.25 8.67
C ALA A 429 -28.27 -29.04 8.36
N ILE A 430 -28.81 -28.00 7.71
CA ILE A 430 -28.10 -26.73 7.45
C ILE A 430 -27.74 -26.05 8.77
N ASP A 431 -28.69 -25.95 9.70
CA ASP A 431 -28.47 -25.30 11.00
C ASP A 431 -27.54 -26.13 11.90
N GLY A 432 -27.60 -27.46 11.85
CA GLY A 432 -26.61 -28.35 12.46
C GLY A 432 -25.19 -28.08 11.94
N ARG A 433 -25.02 -27.93 10.63
CA ARG A 433 -23.73 -27.55 10.03
C ARG A 433 -23.30 -26.14 10.41
N ALA A 434 -24.22 -25.18 10.55
CA ALA A 434 -23.91 -23.83 10.99
C ALA A 434 -23.34 -23.81 12.42
N GLN A 435 -23.90 -24.62 13.33
CA GLN A 435 -23.38 -24.76 14.70
C GLN A 435 -22.02 -25.47 14.73
N GLU A 436 -21.79 -26.46 13.87
CA GLU A 436 -20.49 -27.11 13.73
C GLU A 436 -19.42 -26.11 13.24
N LEU A 437 -19.72 -25.31 12.22
CA LEU A 437 -18.83 -24.25 11.72
C LEU A 437 -18.54 -23.19 12.79
N ARG A 438 -19.53 -22.78 13.58
CA ARG A 438 -19.34 -21.86 14.72
C ARG A 438 -18.37 -22.44 15.76
N ARG A 439 -18.49 -23.73 16.09
CA ARG A 439 -17.55 -24.42 16.99
C ARG A 439 -16.13 -24.48 16.41
N LEU A 440 -15.99 -24.71 15.11
CA LEU A 440 -14.68 -24.70 14.43
C LEU A 440 -14.05 -23.30 14.45
N GLN A 441 -14.81 -22.23 14.15
CA GLN A 441 -14.33 -20.85 14.23
C GLN A 441 -13.84 -20.48 15.64
N GLN A 442 -14.62 -20.82 16.67
CA GLN A 442 -14.26 -20.59 18.08
C GLN A 442 -13.01 -21.38 18.50
N LYS A 443 -12.85 -22.62 18.02
CA LYS A 443 -11.68 -23.45 18.30
C LYS A 443 -10.41 -22.88 17.65
N HIS A 444 -10.48 -22.53 16.37
CA HIS A 444 -9.30 -22.21 15.55
C HIS A 444 -8.83 -20.74 15.66
N HIS A 445 -9.68 -19.82 16.12
CA HIS A 445 -9.37 -18.38 16.18
C HIS A 445 -7.98 -18.02 16.78
N ARG A 446 -7.61 -18.59 17.93
CA ARG A 446 -6.31 -18.33 18.56
C ARG A 446 -5.17 -19.04 17.83
N ASP A 447 -5.36 -20.33 17.53
CA ASP A 447 -4.36 -21.19 16.90
C ASP A 447 -3.96 -20.65 15.52
N ASP A 448 -4.92 -20.23 14.70
CA ASP A 448 -4.70 -19.63 13.38
C ASP A 448 -3.92 -18.31 13.51
N THR A 449 -4.27 -17.46 14.49
CA THR A 449 -3.60 -16.16 14.70
C THR A 449 -2.13 -16.33 15.11
N VAL A 450 -1.85 -17.23 16.06
CA VAL A 450 -0.49 -17.51 16.54
C VAL A 450 0.33 -18.25 15.48
N SER A 451 -0.27 -19.22 14.79
CA SER A 451 0.38 -19.98 13.72
C SER A 451 0.72 -19.08 12.54
N PHE A 452 -0.17 -18.17 12.14
CA PHE A 452 0.09 -17.22 11.05
C PHE A 452 1.23 -16.25 11.40
N GLN A 453 1.25 -15.68 12.61
CA GLN A 453 2.36 -14.82 13.06
C GLN A 453 3.70 -15.57 13.20
N THR A 454 3.65 -16.88 13.47
CA THR A 454 4.84 -17.74 13.53
C THR A 454 5.33 -18.07 12.13
N LEU A 455 4.41 -18.41 11.22
CA LEU A 455 4.67 -18.68 9.81
C LEU A 455 5.33 -17.47 9.12
N LEU A 456 4.78 -16.27 9.33
CA LEU A 456 5.35 -15.00 8.86
C LEU A 456 6.75 -14.68 9.43
N ARG A 457 7.17 -15.31 10.54
CA ARG A 457 8.50 -15.14 11.16
C ARG A 457 9.46 -16.29 10.89
N SER A 458 8.98 -17.39 10.30
CA SER A 458 9.76 -18.62 10.07
C SER A 458 10.79 -18.47 8.94
N THR A 459 11.88 -19.24 9.02
CA THR A 459 12.96 -19.29 8.02
C THR A 459 12.52 -19.83 6.65
N HIS A 460 11.29 -20.32 6.50
CA HIS A 460 10.72 -20.62 5.18
C HIS A 460 10.61 -19.39 4.26
N VAL A 461 10.71 -18.16 4.82
CA VAL A 461 10.88 -16.92 4.05
C VAL A 461 12.25 -16.86 3.35
N ASP A 462 13.30 -17.46 3.91
CA ASP A 462 14.62 -17.53 3.28
C ASP A 462 14.68 -18.63 2.20
N ASP A 463 14.00 -19.77 2.44
CA ASP A 463 13.93 -20.90 1.50
C ASP A 463 12.98 -20.65 0.32
N ASN A 464 11.88 -19.90 0.51
CA ASN A 464 10.92 -19.53 -0.53
C ASN A 464 10.33 -18.13 -0.27
N PRO A 465 11.09 -17.05 -0.54
CA PRO A 465 10.67 -15.67 -0.27
C PRO A 465 9.41 -15.24 -1.04
N SER A 466 9.01 -15.95 -2.09
CA SER A 466 7.78 -15.68 -2.84
C SER A 466 6.49 -16.09 -2.12
N THR A 467 6.55 -16.92 -1.07
CA THR A 467 5.34 -17.52 -0.47
C THR A 467 4.75 -16.67 0.66
N PHE A 468 5.60 -16.06 1.49
CA PHE A 468 5.19 -15.28 2.68
C PHE A 468 5.99 -13.97 2.81
N SER A 469 6.08 -13.21 1.72
CA SER A 469 6.68 -11.87 1.71
C SER A 469 5.74 -10.84 1.11
N SER A 470 5.72 -9.67 1.73
CA SER A 470 5.06 -8.46 1.24
C SER A 470 5.94 -7.24 1.55
N TYR A 471 5.39 -6.05 1.35
CA TYR A 471 6.04 -4.82 1.77
C TYR A 471 5.91 -4.53 3.28
N SER A 472 4.86 -5.03 3.95
CA SER A 472 4.40 -4.47 5.23
C SER A 472 3.78 -5.44 6.24
N ASP A 473 3.95 -6.76 6.11
CA ASP A 473 3.45 -7.74 7.10
C ASP A 473 4.34 -7.82 8.36
N TRP A 474 4.44 -6.72 9.08
CA TRP A 474 5.15 -6.64 10.38
C TRP A 474 4.29 -7.17 11.52
N SER A 475 4.93 -7.57 12.63
CA SER A 475 4.24 -7.95 13.87
C SER A 475 3.78 -6.75 14.73
N TYR A 476 4.07 -5.53 14.29
CA TYR A 476 3.74 -4.27 14.95
C TYR A 476 2.85 -3.41 14.06
N PHE A 477 2.07 -2.51 14.64
CA PHE A 477 1.22 -1.59 13.89
C PHE A 477 1.98 -0.30 13.58
N ASN A 478 1.97 0.14 12.33
CA ASN A 478 2.55 1.42 11.93
C ASN A 478 1.46 2.35 11.35
N PRO A 479 1.07 3.44 12.05
CA PRO A 479 0.06 4.38 11.56
C PRO A 479 0.52 5.21 10.35
N LYS A 480 1.80 5.11 9.96
CA LYS A 480 2.40 5.78 8.80
C LYS A 480 2.81 4.82 7.68
N ALA A 481 2.38 3.55 7.75
CA ALA A 481 2.58 2.56 6.71
C ALA A 481 2.25 3.13 5.32
N VAL A 482 3.19 2.97 4.39
CA VAL A 482 3.11 3.47 3.02
C VAL A 482 2.14 2.59 2.23
N ARG A 483 1.35 3.22 1.38
CA ARG A 483 0.41 2.56 0.48
C ARG A 483 1.15 1.56 -0.42
N ALA A 484 0.67 0.32 -0.47
CA ALA A 484 1.31 -0.76 -1.21
C ALA A 484 1.49 -0.43 -2.71
N GLU A 485 0.60 0.38 -3.28
CA GLU A 485 0.63 0.83 -4.67
C GLU A 485 1.84 1.74 -4.97
N GLU A 486 2.33 2.51 -3.99
CA GLU A 486 3.51 3.37 -4.15
C GLU A 486 4.78 2.51 -4.29
N ARG A 487 4.91 1.49 -3.43
CA ARG A 487 6.01 0.52 -3.49
C ARG A 487 5.94 -0.35 -4.74
N ASP A 488 4.75 -0.84 -5.10
CA ASP A 488 4.53 -1.60 -6.33
C ASP A 488 4.84 -0.81 -7.62
N ARG A 489 4.48 0.48 -7.67
CA ARG A 489 4.84 1.35 -8.80
C ARG A 489 6.36 1.46 -8.97
N LEU A 490 7.11 1.58 -7.88
CA LEU A 490 8.57 1.59 -7.90
C LEU A 490 9.15 0.22 -8.28
N THR A 491 8.62 -0.87 -7.74
CA THR A 491 9.01 -2.24 -8.10
C THR A 491 8.80 -2.52 -9.58
N ARG A 492 7.66 -2.12 -10.17
CA ARG A 492 7.42 -2.24 -11.62
C ARG A 492 8.42 -1.42 -12.45
N LYS A 493 8.70 -0.16 -12.07
CA LYS A 493 9.74 0.67 -12.72
C LYS A 493 11.11 -0.02 -12.68
N GLY A 494 11.47 -0.63 -11.55
CA GLY A 494 12.70 -1.38 -11.37
C GLY A 494 12.76 -2.66 -12.21
N ILE A 495 11.68 -3.44 -12.27
CA ILE A 495 11.60 -4.67 -13.10
C ILE A 495 11.78 -4.33 -14.59
N ASP A 496 11.16 -3.26 -15.08
CA ASP A 496 11.33 -2.85 -16.48
C ASP A 496 12.73 -2.28 -16.76
N ALA A 497 13.38 -1.66 -15.78
CA ALA A 497 14.79 -1.29 -15.87
C ALA A 497 15.72 -2.53 -15.89
N LEU A 498 15.45 -3.56 -15.08
CA LEU A 498 16.20 -4.83 -15.13
C LEU A 498 16.09 -5.50 -16.50
N LYS A 499 14.88 -5.60 -17.08
CA LYS A 499 14.68 -6.12 -18.45
C LYS A 499 15.47 -5.33 -19.50
N LYS A 500 15.49 -3.99 -19.39
CA LYS A 500 16.29 -3.12 -20.29
C LYS A 500 17.79 -3.36 -20.12
N TYR A 501 18.27 -3.49 -18.89
CA TYR A 501 19.68 -3.77 -18.59
C TYR A 501 20.13 -5.12 -19.17
N ASP A 502 19.29 -6.14 -19.04
CA ASP A 502 19.54 -7.49 -19.58
C ASP A 502 19.52 -7.50 -21.11
N SER A 503 18.53 -6.84 -21.74
CA SER A 503 18.43 -6.72 -23.21
C SER A 503 19.68 -6.15 -23.87
N ALA A 504 20.44 -5.32 -23.15
CA ALA A 504 21.66 -4.71 -23.64
C ALA A 504 22.87 -5.66 -23.65
N THR A 505 22.76 -6.86 -23.07
CA THR A 505 23.81 -7.90 -23.10
C THR A 505 24.09 -8.36 -24.52
N GLU A 506 23.06 -8.63 -25.32
CA GLU A 506 23.18 -9.04 -26.74
C GLU A 506 23.64 -7.92 -27.68
N ASP A 507 23.46 -6.66 -27.24
CA ASP A 507 23.95 -5.47 -27.95
C ASP A 507 25.46 -5.23 -27.72
N ILE A 508 25.94 -5.39 -26.49
CA ILE A 508 27.35 -5.17 -26.10
C ILE A 508 28.24 -6.35 -26.48
N TYR A 509 27.74 -7.58 -26.29
CA TYR A 509 28.47 -8.80 -26.57
C TYR A 509 27.93 -9.50 -27.83
N ARG A 510 28.60 -10.56 -28.26
CA ARG A 510 28.20 -11.41 -29.39
C ARG A 510 28.66 -12.85 -29.17
N ARG A 511 28.02 -13.81 -29.83
CA ARG A 511 28.54 -15.18 -29.98
C ARG A 511 29.80 -15.20 -30.86
N SER A 512 30.47 -16.35 -30.97
CA SER A 512 31.60 -16.48 -31.88
C SER A 512 31.17 -16.22 -33.33
N PHE A 513 32.14 -15.95 -34.21
CA PHE A 513 31.83 -15.76 -35.63
C PHE A 513 31.37 -17.09 -36.27
N GLU A 514 32.02 -18.18 -35.90
CA GLU A 514 31.75 -19.53 -36.40
C GLU A 514 30.36 -20.02 -35.95
N ASP A 515 29.93 -19.77 -34.71
CA ASP A 515 28.57 -20.10 -34.25
C ASP A 515 27.49 -19.36 -35.06
N ALA A 516 27.75 -18.09 -35.41
CA ALA A 516 26.83 -17.29 -36.21
C ALA A 516 26.79 -17.80 -37.66
N GLN A 517 27.93 -18.21 -38.22
CA GLN A 517 28.00 -18.85 -39.53
C GLN A 517 27.30 -20.22 -39.52
N ALA A 518 27.53 -21.04 -38.48
CA ALA A 518 26.88 -22.32 -38.25
C ALA A 518 25.35 -22.17 -38.21
N SER A 519 24.85 -21.20 -37.45
CA SER A 519 23.43 -20.86 -37.38
C SER A 519 22.84 -20.44 -38.73
N ASN A 520 23.62 -19.81 -39.62
CA ASN A 520 23.16 -19.34 -40.92
C ASN A 520 23.06 -20.43 -42.01
N PHE A 521 23.54 -21.66 -41.75
CA PHE A 521 23.23 -22.81 -42.61
C PHE A 521 21.78 -23.28 -42.45
N GLN A 522 21.21 -23.15 -41.24
CA GLN A 522 19.78 -23.38 -40.99
C GLN A 522 18.99 -22.11 -41.32
N ARG A 523 18.51 -22.01 -42.57
CA ARG A 523 17.70 -20.86 -42.98
C ARG A 523 16.31 -20.91 -42.38
N VAL A 524 15.83 -19.74 -41.94
CA VAL A 524 14.44 -19.54 -41.56
C VAL A 524 13.58 -19.65 -42.81
N THR A 525 12.75 -20.68 -42.85
CA THR A 525 11.74 -20.94 -43.89
C THR A 525 10.36 -20.71 -43.30
N GLU A 526 9.48 -20.09 -44.09
CA GLU A 526 8.13 -19.70 -43.66
C GLU A 526 7.32 -20.88 -43.09
N ALA A 527 7.37 -22.04 -43.75
CA ALA A 527 6.54 -23.19 -43.43
C ALA A 527 6.96 -24.02 -42.20
N TRP A 528 8.22 -23.92 -41.73
CA TRP A 528 8.76 -24.88 -40.74
C TRP A 528 9.61 -24.26 -39.62
N ASN A 529 10.41 -23.23 -39.94
CA ASN A 529 11.38 -22.64 -39.00
C ASN A 529 10.93 -21.26 -38.47
N THR A 530 9.66 -20.91 -38.68
CA THR A 530 9.05 -19.64 -38.25
C THR A 530 7.87 -19.96 -37.33
N PHE A 531 7.65 -19.17 -36.27
CA PHE A 531 6.42 -19.30 -35.49
C PHE A 531 5.19 -18.97 -36.34
N PRO A 532 4.06 -19.69 -36.17
CA PRO A 532 2.85 -19.43 -36.94
C PRO A 532 2.32 -18.01 -36.67
N PRO A 533 1.70 -17.35 -37.66
CA PRO A 533 1.23 -15.96 -37.51
C PRO A 533 0.08 -15.80 -36.50
N TYR A 534 -0.61 -16.89 -36.17
CA TYR A 534 -1.78 -16.94 -35.28
C TYR A 534 -1.41 -17.27 -33.81
N LEU A 535 -0.23 -16.84 -33.35
CA LEU A 535 0.17 -17.00 -31.94
C LEU A 535 -0.94 -16.49 -30.99
N PRO A 536 -1.15 -17.17 -29.84
CA PRO A 536 -2.21 -16.81 -28.91
C PRO A 536 -1.94 -15.41 -28.35
N THR A 537 -2.75 -14.45 -28.78
CA THR A 537 -2.73 -13.07 -28.33
C THR A 537 -4.15 -12.60 -28.08
N LEU A 538 -4.36 -11.72 -27.10
CA LEU A 538 -5.71 -11.26 -26.76
C LEU A 538 -6.43 -10.56 -27.94
N PRO A 539 -5.78 -9.73 -28.78
CA PRO A 539 -6.41 -9.16 -29.98
C PRO A 539 -6.83 -10.21 -31.02
N HIS A 540 -6.07 -11.30 -31.19
CA HIS A 540 -6.42 -12.41 -32.10
C HIS A 540 -7.75 -13.05 -31.69
N PHE A 541 -7.92 -13.41 -30.41
CA PHE A 541 -9.18 -13.97 -29.92
C PHE A 541 -10.35 -12.97 -29.95
N VAL A 542 -10.11 -11.68 -29.67
CA VAL A 542 -11.13 -10.63 -29.84
C VAL A 542 -11.55 -10.52 -31.31
N SER A 543 -10.60 -10.61 -32.25
CA SER A 543 -10.87 -10.58 -33.69
C SER A 543 -11.68 -11.81 -34.14
N ILE A 544 -11.31 -13.02 -33.71
CA ILE A 544 -12.06 -14.25 -34.00
C ILE A 544 -13.52 -14.15 -33.55
N ILE A 545 -13.77 -13.66 -32.33
CA ILE A 545 -15.13 -13.52 -31.80
C ILE A 545 -15.90 -12.42 -32.54
N LYS A 546 -15.28 -11.25 -32.81
CA LYS A 546 -15.92 -10.15 -33.55
C LYS A 546 -16.10 -10.42 -35.05
N LYS A 547 -15.34 -11.36 -35.63
CA LYS A 547 -15.48 -11.81 -37.03
C LYS A 547 -16.75 -12.63 -37.26
N ASP A 548 -17.34 -13.18 -36.20
CA ASP A 548 -18.62 -13.87 -36.27
C ASP A 548 -19.72 -12.94 -36.82
N SER A 549 -20.48 -13.41 -37.82
CA SER A 549 -21.46 -12.59 -38.54
C SER A 549 -22.52 -12.00 -37.63
N HIS A 550 -22.99 -12.78 -36.66
CA HIS A 550 -24.06 -12.39 -35.73
C HIS A 550 -23.54 -11.40 -34.68
N ILE A 551 -22.32 -11.62 -34.16
CA ILE A 551 -21.66 -10.69 -33.22
C ILE A 551 -21.34 -9.35 -33.91
N SER A 552 -20.79 -9.40 -35.12
CA SER A 552 -20.50 -8.20 -35.93
C SER A 552 -21.77 -7.40 -36.21
N PHE A 553 -22.84 -8.09 -36.66
CA PHE A 553 -24.13 -7.44 -36.89
C PHE A 553 -24.70 -6.82 -35.61
N LEU A 554 -24.71 -7.55 -34.48
CA LEU A 554 -25.23 -7.01 -33.23
C LEU A 554 -24.43 -5.79 -32.74
N LEU A 555 -23.11 -5.78 -32.93
CA LEU A 555 -22.23 -4.67 -32.55
C LEU A 555 -22.41 -3.40 -33.40
N HIS A 556 -22.76 -3.55 -34.68
CA HIS A 556 -22.78 -2.43 -35.64
C HIS A 556 -24.18 -1.98 -36.08
N VAL A 557 -25.19 -2.86 -36.01
CA VAL A 557 -26.53 -2.62 -36.56
C VAL A 557 -27.63 -3.06 -35.59
N GLY A 558 -27.44 -4.19 -34.89
CA GLY A 558 -28.45 -4.79 -34.03
C GLY A 558 -28.74 -4.00 -32.77
N LEU A 559 -27.71 -3.56 -32.04
CA LEU A 559 -27.89 -2.69 -30.87
C LEU A 559 -28.27 -1.25 -31.28
N PRO A 560 -29.07 -0.53 -30.46
CA PRO A 560 -29.32 0.90 -30.67
C PRO A 560 -28.02 1.69 -30.57
N GLU A 561 -27.86 2.74 -31.39
CA GLU A 561 -26.59 3.47 -31.52
C GLU A 561 -26.03 3.92 -30.17
N ARG A 562 -24.74 3.66 -29.92
CA ARG A 562 -24.07 3.90 -28.63
C ARG A 562 -24.24 5.30 -28.05
N CYS A 563 -24.41 6.32 -28.90
CA CYS A 563 -24.58 7.71 -28.50
C CYS A 563 -26.04 8.17 -28.38
N SER A 564 -27.02 7.33 -28.76
CA SER A 564 -28.45 7.69 -28.76
C SER A 564 -29.09 7.70 -27.37
N SER A 565 -28.68 6.80 -26.46
CA SER A 565 -29.20 6.75 -25.08
C SER A 565 -28.21 6.14 -24.09
N ALA A 566 -28.43 6.38 -22.80
CA ALA A 566 -27.65 5.77 -21.72
C ALA A 566 -27.80 4.24 -21.69
N GLU A 567 -28.98 3.71 -22.04
CA GLU A 567 -29.24 2.27 -22.15
C GLU A 567 -28.49 1.67 -23.34
N ALA A 568 -28.47 2.34 -24.48
CA ALA A 568 -27.70 1.94 -25.66
C ALA A 568 -26.19 1.88 -25.37
N ALA A 569 -25.67 2.88 -24.65
CA ALA A 569 -24.29 2.90 -24.17
C ALA A 569 -23.99 1.76 -23.16
N ALA A 570 -24.94 1.45 -22.27
CA ALA A 570 -24.82 0.35 -21.32
C ALA A 570 -24.82 -1.02 -22.01
N LYS A 571 -25.75 -1.26 -22.95
CA LYS A 571 -25.80 -2.48 -23.77
C LYS A 571 -24.50 -2.67 -24.56
N HIS A 572 -23.99 -1.63 -25.21
CA HIS A 572 -22.70 -1.66 -25.91
C HIS A 572 -21.54 -2.04 -24.97
N LYS A 573 -21.41 -1.35 -23.83
CA LYS A 573 -20.38 -1.62 -22.83
C LYS A 573 -20.46 -3.05 -22.28
N GLU A 574 -21.66 -3.56 -22.08
CA GLU A 574 -21.90 -4.92 -21.61
C GLU A 574 -21.52 -5.97 -22.65
N PHE A 575 -21.87 -5.75 -23.91
CA PHE A 575 -21.53 -6.63 -25.02
C PHE A 575 -20.02 -6.70 -25.24
N GLU A 576 -19.34 -5.54 -25.32
CA GLU A 576 -17.87 -5.47 -25.41
C GLU A 576 -17.19 -6.14 -24.21
N ARG A 577 -17.75 -6.00 -23.00
CA ARG A 577 -17.26 -6.67 -21.78
C ARG A 577 -17.38 -8.20 -21.88
N ARG A 578 -18.49 -8.74 -22.38
CA ARG A 578 -18.69 -10.19 -22.55
C ARG A 578 -17.78 -10.78 -23.63
N ILE A 579 -17.63 -10.08 -24.77
CA ILE A 579 -16.65 -10.44 -25.81
C ILE A 579 -15.22 -10.49 -25.22
N TYR A 580 -14.82 -9.48 -24.45
CA TYR A 580 -13.51 -9.43 -23.80
C TYR A 580 -13.30 -10.55 -22.77
N GLN A 581 -14.34 -10.88 -21.98
CA GLN A 581 -14.29 -11.98 -21.02
C GLN A 581 -14.05 -13.34 -21.72
N LEU A 582 -14.77 -13.60 -22.82
CA LEU A 582 -14.58 -14.82 -23.62
C LEU A 582 -13.20 -14.86 -24.28
N ALA A 583 -12.78 -13.76 -24.92
CA ALA A 583 -11.45 -13.66 -25.54
C ALA A 583 -10.32 -13.93 -24.54
N ARG A 584 -10.42 -13.37 -23.32
CA ARG A 584 -9.45 -13.59 -22.24
C ARG A 584 -9.47 -15.04 -21.73
N ALA A 585 -10.63 -15.67 -21.66
CA ALA A 585 -10.75 -17.08 -21.26
C ALA A 585 -10.13 -18.02 -22.31
N LEU A 586 -10.37 -17.78 -23.61
CA LEU A 586 -9.72 -18.51 -24.70
C LEU A 586 -8.21 -18.30 -24.68
N TYR A 587 -7.74 -17.06 -24.58
CA TYR A 587 -6.31 -16.72 -24.47
C TYR A 587 -5.59 -17.46 -23.34
N HIS A 588 -6.15 -17.50 -22.13
CA HIS A 588 -5.55 -18.27 -21.02
C HIS A 588 -5.67 -19.79 -21.20
N THR A 589 -6.66 -20.27 -21.96
CA THR A 589 -6.76 -21.71 -22.31
C THR A 589 -5.66 -22.08 -23.31
N ALA A 590 -5.38 -21.22 -24.29
CA ALA A 590 -4.33 -21.40 -25.29
C ALA A 590 -2.92 -21.41 -24.70
N LEU A 591 -2.58 -20.41 -23.87
CA LEU A 591 -1.26 -20.34 -23.20
C LEU A 591 -0.93 -21.60 -22.39
N GLU A 592 -1.94 -22.22 -21.78
CA GLU A 592 -1.81 -23.35 -20.87
C GLU A 592 -2.36 -24.66 -21.48
N PHE A 593 -2.57 -24.71 -22.80
CA PHE A 593 -3.23 -25.84 -23.48
C PHE A 593 -2.48 -27.17 -23.30
N HIS A 594 -1.15 -27.09 -23.21
CA HIS A 594 -0.26 -28.22 -22.94
C HIS A 594 -0.39 -28.81 -21.52
N LYS A 595 -0.97 -28.09 -20.54
CA LYS A 595 -1.16 -28.57 -19.16
C LYS A 595 -2.60 -28.99 -18.91
N GLU A 596 -2.89 -30.29 -18.95
CA GLU A 596 -4.27 -30.82 -18.85
C GLU A 596 -5.08 -30.26 -17.66
N THR A 597 -4.52 -30.26 -16.45
CA THR A 597 -5.21 -29.81 -15.24
C THR A 597 -5.63 -28.33 -15.33
N VAL A 598 -4.72 -27.47 -15.81
CA VAL A 598 -4.96 -26.04 -16.00
C VAL A 598 -5.90 -25.79 -17.19
N ARG A 599 -5.75 -26.54 -18.29
CA ARG A 599 -6.63 -26.50 -19.46
C ARG A 599 -8.07 -26.82 -19.08
N ARG A 600 -8.34 -27.91 -18.35
CA ARG A 600 -9.70 -28.29 -17.90
C ARG A 600 -10.36 -27.20 -17.03
N VAL A 601 -9.59 -26.52 -16.17
CA VAL A 601 -10.07 -25.38 -15.35
C VAL A 601 -10.33 -24.14 -16.22
N ASN A 602 -9.41 -23.77 -17.11
CA ASN A 602 -9.58 -22.63 -18.00
C ASN A 602 -10.74 -22.84 -18.99
N ARG A 603 -10.97 -24.07 -19.44
CA ARG A 603 -12.16 -24.45 -20.23
C ARG A 603 -13.48 -24.18 -19.49
N GLN A 604 -13.55 -24.35 -18.17
CA GLN A 604 -14.75 -23.93 -17.42
C GLN A 604 -14.96 -22.41 -17.44
N LYS A 605 -13.88 -21.62 -17.41
CA LYS A 605 -13.96 -20.16 -17.59
C LYS A 605 -14.47 -19.80 -19.00
N VAL A 606 -14.04 -20.55 -20.03
CA VAL A 606 -14.57 -20.41 -21.40
C VAL A 606 -16.06 -20.76 -21.45
N ASN A 607 -16.49 -21.87 -20.86
CA ASN A 607 -17.90 -22.28 -20.81
C ASN A 607 -18.79 -21.20 -20.18
N VAL A 608 -18.37 -20.62 -19.04
CA VAL A 608 -19.10 -19.54 -18.36
C VAL A 608 -19.12 -18.26 -19.20
N ALA A 609 -17.97 -17.82 -19.71
CA ALA A 609 -17.89 -16.59 -20.51
C ALA A 609 -18.65 -16.69 -21.84
N ALA A 610 -18.62 -17.86 -22.49
CA ALA A 610 -19.38 -18.13 -23.70
C ALA A 610 -20.88 -18.15 -23.41
N SER A 611 -21.33 -18.85 -22.37
CA SER A 611 -22.74 -18.87 -21.95
C SER A 611 -23.28 -17.45 -21.66
N LEU A 612 -22.50 -16.61 -20.98
CA LEU A 612 -22.88 -15.21 -20.73
C LEU A 612 -23.01 -14.39 -22.03
N LEU A 613 -22.10 -14.59 -22.99
CA LEU A 613 -22.17 -13.93 -24.30
C LEU A 613 -23.36 -14.44 -25.12
N ASP A 614 -23.56 -15.75 -25.16
CA ASP A 614 -24.64 -16.42 -25.88
C ASP A 614 -26.02 -15.97 -25.35
N SER A 615 -26.22 -15.94 -24.02
CA SER A 615 -27.45 -15.44 -23.42
C SER A 615 -27.66 -13.92 -23.62
N PHE A 616 -26.60 -13.11 -23.70
CA PHE A 616 -26.75 -11.69 -24.08
C PHE A 616 -27.23 -11.56 -25.52
N PHE A 617 -26.56 -12.28 -26.42
CA PHE A 617 -26.88 -12.28 -27.83
C PHE A 617 -28.34 -12.72 -28.06
N GLU A 618 -28.76 -13.85 -27.46
CA GLU A 618 -30.13 -14.35 -27.60
C GLU A 618 -31.17 -13.36 -27.07
N GLN A 619 -30.91 -12.69 -25.94
CA GLN A 619 -31.82 -11.68 -25.37
C GLN A 619 -31.98 -10.46 -26.28
N GLU A 620 -30.87 -9.85 -26.71
CA GLU A 620 -30.88 -8.65 -27.56
C GLU A 620 -31.37 -8.95 -28.98
N TRP A 621 -31.07 -10.13 -29.52
CA TRP A 621 -31.54 -10.57 -30.83
C TRP A 621 -33.06 -10.78 -30.84
N VAL A 622 -33.63 -11.39 -29.79
CA VAL A 622 -35.08 -11.56 -29.64
C VAL A 622 -35.76 -10.22 -29.35
N ALA A 623 -35.16 -9.34 -28.56
CA ALA A 623 -35.69 -8.00 -28.32
C ALA A 623 -35.79 -7.20 -29.63
N MET A 624 -34.70 -7.14 -30.40
CA MET A 624 -34.65 -6.47 -31.70
C MET A 624 -35.71 -6.98 -32.68
N LEU A 625 -35.92 -8.30 -32.79
CA LEU A 625 -36.94 -8.87 -33.69
C LEU A 625 -38.37 -8.57 -33.21
N ARG A 626 -38.61 -8.45 -31.90
CA ARG A 626 -39.93 -8.08 -31.35
C ARG A 626 -40.22 -6.59 -31.47
N GLU A 627 -39.21 -5.74 -31.30
CA GLU A 627 -39.33 -4.28 -31.47
C GLU A 627 -39.82 -3.94 -32.89
N SER A 628 -39.27 -4.60 -33.93
CA SER A 628 -39.77 -4.42 -35.30
C SER A 628 -41.17 -4.97 -35.52
N GLU A 629 -41.50 -6.15 -34.97
CA GLU A 629 -42.85 -6.73 -35.09
C GLU A 629 -43.91 -5.85 -34.42
N SER A 630 -43.56 -5.12 -33.36
CA SER A 630 -44.47 -4.14 -32.73
C SER A 630 -44.64 -2.85 -33.56
N LEU A 631 -43.60 -2.40 -34.28
CA LEU A 631 -43.70 -1.27 -35.22
C LEU A 631 -44.51 -1.63 -36.47
N GLU A 632 -44.29 -2.82 -37.06
CA GLU A 632 -45.03 -3.29 -38.24
C GLU A 632 -46.53 -3.45 -37.96
N ASN A 633 -46.91 -3.80 -36.73
CA ASN A 633 -48.32 -3.89 -36.32
C ASN A 633 -48.98 -2.54 -35.96
N SER A 634 -48.22 -1.43 -35.89
CA SER A 634 -48.74 -0.11 -35.51
C SER A 634 -48.67 0.94 -36.62
N LEU A 635 -48.07 0.61 -37.76
CA LEU A 635 -48.09 1.42 -38.99
C LEU A 635 -49.01 0.77 -40.03
N GLU A 636 -50.01 1.51 -40.49
CA GLU A 636 -50.87 1.08 -41.60
C GLU A 636 -50.06 0.76 -42.87
N GLN A 637 -50.59 -0.14 -43.69
CA GLN A 637 -49.93 -0.78 -44.84
C GLN A 637 -49.27 0.23 -45.81
N GLY A 638 -47.97 0.49 -45.62
CA GLY A 638 -47.22 1.46 -46.42
C GLY A 638 -45.79 1.77 -45.97
N ALA A 639 -45.39 1.35 -44.76
CA ALA A 639 -44.00 1.47 -44.32
C ALA A 639 -43.05 0.56 -45.13
N TRP A 640 -41.86 1.05 -45.45
CA TRP A 640 -40.81 0.26 -46.10
C TRP A 640 -40.39 -0.90 -45.17
N PRO A 641 -40.10 -2.10 -45.69
CA PRO A 641 -39.71 -3.25 -44.86
C PRO A 641 -38.50 -2.90 -44.00
N ASP A 642 -38.52 -3.29 -42.73
CA ASP A 642 -37.42 -2.97 -41.81
C ASP A 642 -36.14 -3.70 -42.24
N LYS A 643 -35.30 -2.96 -42.98
CA LYS A 643 -34.04 -3.44 -43.54
C LYS A 643 -33.15 -4.06 -42.48
N LYS A 644 -33.25 -3.62 -41.22
CA LYS A 644 -32.48 -4.17 -40.09
C LYS A 644 -32.87 -5.61 -39.79
N THR A 645 -34.16 -5.93 -39.68
CA THR A 645 -34.60 -7.27 -39.29
C THR A 645 -34.57 -8.26 -40.45
N ASP A 646 -34.78 -7.78 -41.68
CA ASP A 646 -34.51 -8.58 -42.88
C ASP A 646 -33.01 -8.92 -43.03
N MET A 647 -32.11 -7.97 -42.76
CA MET A 647 -30.67 -8.27 -42.70
C MET A 647 -30.34 -9.27 -41.58
N ALA A 648 -30.95 -9.14 -40.40
CA ALA A 648 -30.77 -10.08 -39.29
C ALA A 648 -31.23 -11.50 -39.66
N ARG A 649 -32.45 -11.66 -40.19
CA ARG A 649 -33.02 -12.94 -40.62
C ARG A 649 -32.14 -13.63 -41.68
N ARG A 650 -31.52 -12.87 -42.59
CA ARG A 650 -30.59 -13.39 -43.62
C ARG A 650 -29.29 -13.98 -43.07
N LEU A 651 -28.86 -13.64 -41.86
CA LEU A 651 -27.68 -14.27 -41.23
C LEU A 651 -27.96 -15.70 -40.75
N GLY A 652 -29.23 -16.14 -40.76
CA GLY A 652 -29.61 -17.48 -40.36
C GLY A 652 -29.40 -17.75 -38.87
N ARG A 653 -29.27 -19.03 -38.51
CA ARG A 653 -29.19 -19.47 -37.12
C ARG A 653 -27.82 -19.16 -36.50
N TYR A 654 -27.83 -18.44 -35.38
CA TYR A 654 -26.66 -18.26 -34.53
C TYR A 654 -26.14 -19.59 -33.96
N ILE A 655 -24.81 -19.76 -33.95
CA ILE A 655 -24.13 -20.92 -33.35
C ILE A 655 -23.52 -20.49 -32.01
N PRO A 656 -24.07 -20.94 -30.86
CA PRO A 656 -23.56 -20.53 -29.54
C PRO A 656 -22.08 -20.83 -29.35
N PHE A 657 -21.29 -19.87 -28.86
CA PHE A 657 -19.86 -20.06 -28.58
C PHE A 657 -19.61 -21.18 -27.58
N ALA A 658 -20.52 -21.44 -26.64
CA ALA A 658 -20.39 -22.54 -25.69
C ALA A 658 -20.29 -23.93 -26.38
N ARG A 659 -20.90 -24.06 -27.57
CA ARG A 659 -20.94 -25.29 -28.38
C ARG A 659 -19.82 -25.36 -29.42
N ARG A 660 -18.98 -24.33 -29.58
CA ARG A 660 -17.88 -24.32 -30.54
C ARG A 660 -16.68 -25.11 -29.99
N SER A 661 -16.19 -26.05 -30.79
CA SER A 661 -15.00 -26.84 -30.48
C SER A 661 -13.75 -26.14 -31.01
N LEU A 662 -13.17 -25.25 -30.19
CA LEU A 662 -12.02 -24.42 -30.58
C LEU A 662 -10.71 -24.99 -30.05
N ASP A 663 -9.70 -25.06 -30.91
CA ASP A 663 -8.35 -25.51 -30.60
C ASP A 663 -7.54 -24.45 -29.81
N GLU A 664 -6.24 -24.71 -29.62
CA GLU A 664 -5.33 -23.76 -28.95
C GLU A 664 -5.13 -22.45 -29.73
N ASN A 665 -5.34 -22.46 -31.04
CA ASN A 665 -5.19 -21.31 -31.92
C ASN A 665 -6.50 -20.49 -32.06
N GLY A 666 -7.61 -20.99 -31.52
CA GLY A 666 -8.94 -20.38 -31.59
C GLY A 666 -9.73 -20.72 -32.86
N PHE A 667 -9.27 -21.70 -33.64
CA PHE A 667 -9.95 -22.21 -34.83
C PHE A 667 -10.77 -23.47 -34.49
N PRO A 668 -11.74 -23.87 -35.32
CA PRO A 668 -12.39 -25.17 -35.18
C PRO A 668 -11.34 -26.29 -35.18
N THR A 669 -11.46 -27.24 -34.25
CA THR A 669 -10.50 -28.34 -34.13
C THR A 669 -10.63 -29.36 -35.26
N ASP A 670 -9.49 -29.84 -35.78
CA ASP A 670 -9.43 -30.99 -36.71
C ASP A 670 -9.67 -32.34 -36.01
N ALA A 671 -9.66 -32.37 -34.67
CA ALA A 671 -9.89 -33.59 -33.91
C ALA A 671 -11.37 -34.01 -33.93
N ARG A 672 -11.61 -35.32 -33.81
CA ARG A 672 -12.99 -35.85 -33.67
C ARG A 672 -13.66 -35.26 -32.43
N ALA A 673 -14.98 -35.09 -32.50
CA ALA A 673 -15.77 -34.49 -31.42
C ALA A 673 -15.55 -35.18 -30.06
N ASP A 674 -15.48 -36.52 -30.03
CA ASP A 674 -15.24 -37.30 -28.81
C ASP A 674 -13.85 -37.07 -28.21
N ASP A 675 -12.83 -36.91 -29.06
CA ASP A 675 -11.46 -36.63 -28.63
C ASP A 675 -11.35 -35.23 -28.02
N TYR A 676 -11.94 -34.22 -28.68
CA TYR A 676 -12.02 -32.87 -28.14
C TYR A 676 -12.84 -32.80 -26.84
N ALA A 677 -14.00 -33.48 -26.78
CA ALA A 677 -14.85 -33.52 -25.60
C ALA A 677 -14.10 -34.11 -24.39
N ARG A 678 -13.34 -35.19 -24.61
CA ARG A 678 -12.45 -35.81 -23.61
C ARG A 678 -11.33 -34.87 -23.16
N TRP A 679 -10.69 -34.12 -24.07
CA TRP A 679 -9.62 -33.17 -23.71
C TRP A 679 -10.10 -31.94 -22.93
N MET A 680 -11.39 -31.60 -23.08
CA MET A 680 -12.05 -30.40 -22.56
C MET A 680 -13.08 -30.70 -21.46
N GLU A 681 -13.12 -31.93 -20.97
CA GLU A 681 -13.99 -32.39 -19.90
C GLU A 681 -13.74 -31.60 -18.60
N ALA A 682 -14.79 -31.43 -17.78
CA ALA A 682 -14.68 -30.77 -16.48
C ALA A 682 -13.67 -31.49 -15.55
N PRO A 683 -13.01 -30.76 -14.62
CA PRO A 683 -12.22 -31.39 -13.58
C PRO A 683 -13.09 -32.26 -12.67
N ALA A 684 -12.90 -33.58 -12.71
CA ALA A 684 -13.48 -34.48 -11.73
C ALA A 684 -12.78 -34.29 -10.36
N ARG A 685 -13.53 -34.44 -9.27
CA ARG A 685 -12.90 -34.65 -7.95
C ARG A 685 -12.21 -36.01 -7.97
N THR A 686 -10.88 -36.03 -8.06
CA THR A 686 -10.09 -37.19 -7.69
C THR A 686 -10.40 -37.53 -6.23
N LYS A 687 -11.09 -38.65 -5.98
CA LYS A 687 -11.18 -39.24 -4.65
C LYS A 687 -9.80 -39.78 -4.27
N GLY A 688 -8.99 -38.96 -3.61
CA GLY A 688 -7.63 -39.32 -3.18
C GLY A 688 -7.08 -38.29 -2.19
N ALA A 689 -6.34 -38.77 -1.20
CA ALA A 689 -5.90 -38.05 0.00
C ALA A 689 -7.04 -37.53 0.89
N ALA A 690 -7.66 -38.48 1.61
CA ALA A 690 -8.07 -38.25 3.00
C ALA A 690 -6.87 -38.59 3.90
#